data_AF-A0A2E7J5N9-F1
#
_entry.id   AF-A0A2E7J5N9-F1
#
_cell.length_a   1.000
_cell.length_b   1.000
_cell.length_c   1.000
_cell.angle_alpha   90.00
_cell.angle_beta   90.00
_cell.angle_gamma   90.00
#
_symmetry.space_group_name_H-M   'P 1'
#
loop_
_entity.id
_entity.type
_entity.pdbx_description
1 polymer ?
#
loop_
_entity_poly.entity_id
_entity_poly.type
_entity_poly.pdbx_seq_one_letter_code
_entity_poly.pdbx_strand_id
1 'polypeptide(L)'
;MSARDAAKIPKRIDSIRFTLMDPNEIRKMSSVEVKTADTYKDDGHAFKQGLMDPKMGVIDPGIRCETCGNKHEECPSHFGHIALELPVMHIGFTGLIKTCLKATCNSCSKVLLLDAPETHPTDPEKSEQDYYRDKVHDIILKHGVGDREFKKIIKDIETVCSSAKRAICMHCGAEQGKIVLDKPTTFKEKKADKGEHKLNARDIREWLEKIPDEHLIFVGMEKDVSRPEWTIMKVLPVPPITVRPSITLESGDRSEDDLTHKLVDVLRINQRLRENRDSGAPQLIVEDLWELLQYHCTTYFDNQTSGIPPARHRSGRPLKTLSQRLKGKEGRFRSNLSGKRVNFCARTVISPDPNLGINEVGVPVRTAKELTVPIRVTSRNREQLRQMILRGPDVHPGVNYIIRGDRFRVRITDRTKFIWSGFRCLNPDCHSGSEEEPYMGYQPELNQVLPAPNFLPGLVLKEQMRRDHITDALQKEWTVDLESTLCNLKGEDPNGNQLSEDDPNAVIHHRWKWEVENPDDYLPEHLEVRCPHCGSPEVEDEHGNVFPTDVEDRLSTYDRDGNPRPGVVVERHLIDGDVAIFNRQPSLHRMSMLVHEIRVMGGKTFRFNLADCTPYNADFDGDEMNLHVIQSEEARAEARILMRVQEHIISPRYGGSVIGGIHDHITGAYLLTHGEAFLPRQAALDVLSSVDWDGDLPDPVERNGQTGYLGNEIFSLLVKGGFELNFKNRAGESVSVSSGDVSGSIDKRGIGAEDGRLLDAVVQTHGTDVGAEFINKMTKMTIAICTAMGFTTGIDDEDLPPEAKEEIDRINIAASEKVDAELAKFGKDGRKYETRPGRTPLETLEENILTILDEGKAETGNVAKSLLGDNNSAVLMATSGARGSMDNLAMMAGSIGQPKVRGKRLERGYQDRVLSHFPRKVKGAKEKGFVSSSFKRGLEPTEFFMLSVSGRESLVDTAVRTSKSGYMQRRLINAMDDLKVANDEMASVRNTANRIIQFEYGEDGVDPARSRKGSPFDVNQVLNDALGGGK
;
A
#
# COMPACT_ATOMS: atom_id res chain seq x y z
N MET A 1 20.56 23.54 -13.42
CA MET A 1 21.79 22.69 -13.48
C MET A 1 22.20 22.48 -14.95
N SER A 2 23.48 22.65 -15.31
CA SER A 2 23.93 22.51 -16.71
C SER A 2 24.07 21.03 -17.11
N ALA A 3 23.93 20.72 -18.40
CA ALA A 3 24.02 19.40 -19.02
C ALA A 3 25.36 18.64 -18.81
N ARG A 4 26.27 19.14 -17.97
CA ARG A 4 27.58 18.52 -17.66
C ARG A 4 27.59 17.53 -16.48
N ASP A 5 26.48 17.33 -15.76
CA ASP A 5 26.42 16.37 -14.64
C ASP A 5 25.97 14.94 -15.02
N ALA A 6 26.06 14.58 -16.31
CA ALA A 6 25.52 13.32 -16.85
C ALA A 6 26.30 12.02 -16.47
N ALA A 7 27.23 12.05 -15.52
CA ALA A 7 28.06 10.87 -15.20
C ALA A 7 28.37 10.65 -13.71
N LYS A 8 27.52 11.10 -12.78
CA LYS A 8 27.57 10.57 -11.42
C LYS A 8 26.47 9.53 -11.26
N ILE A 9 26.86 8.24 -11.25
CA ILE A 9 26.03 7.18 -10.67
C ILE A 9 25.54 7.73 -9.32
N PRO A 10 24.22 7.80 -9.07
CA PRO A 10 23.71 8.36 -7.84
C PRO A 10 24.28 7.55 -6.68
N LYS A 11 25.15 8.18 -5.87
CA LYS A 11 25.70 7.55 -4.68
C LYS A 11 24.53 7.21 -3.75
N ARG A 12 24.39 5.94 -3.39
CA ARG A 12 23.40 5.49 -2.41
C ARG A 12 23.92 5.77 -1.00
N ILE A 13 23.00 6.02 -0.07
CA ILE A 13 23.33 6.22 1.34
C ILE A 13 23.56 4.83 1.95
N ASP A 14 24.78 4.58 2.43
CA ASP A 14 25.15 3.34 3.10
C ASP A 14 24.70 3.34 4.57
N SER A 15 25.00 4.42 5.31
CA SER A 15 24.63 4.56 6.71
C SER A 15 24.34 6.02 7.08
N ILE A 16 23.63 6.22 8.19
CA ILE A 16 23.32 7.54 8.77
C ILE A 16 23.82 7.55 10.22
N ARG A 17 24.77 8.44 10.52
CA ARG A 17 25.29 8.65 11.87
C ARG A 17 24.59 9.85 12.51
N PHE A 18 23.81 9.60 13.57
CA PHE A 18 23.15 10.67 14.32
C PHE A 18 24.12 11.30 15.33
N THR A 19 24.13 12.63 15.40
CA THR A 19 25.06 13.40 16.25
C THR A 19 24.32 14.53 16.99
N LEU A 20 24.99 15.13 17.98
CA LEU A 20 24.61 16.44 18.50
C LEU A 20 25.34 17.51 17.68
N MET A 21 24.65 18.59 17.31
CA MET A 21 25.24 19.64 16.48
C MET A 21 26.15 20.56 17.32
N ASP A 22 27.41 20.71 16.91
CA ASP A 22 28.31 21.72 17.48
C ASP A 22 27.78 23.13 17.14
N PRO A 23 27.68 24.06 18.11
CA PRO A 23 27.42 25.47 17.83
C PRO A 23 28.26 26.08 16.70
N ASN A 24 29.52 25.68 16.50
CA ASN A 24 30.35 26.16 15.40
C ASN A 24 29.93 25.59 14.06
N GLU A 25 29.53 24.32 14.03
CA GLU A 25 28.98 23.67 12.84
C GLU A 25 27.66 24.33 12.41
N ILE A 26 26.78 24.67 13.36
CA ILE A 26 25.54 25.40 13.09
C ILE A 26 25.82 26.75 12.43
N ARG A 27 26.82 27.50 12.93
CA ARG A 27 27.23 28.78 12.32
C ARG A 27 27.79 28.59 10.91
N LYS A 28 28.62 27.57 10.70
CA LYS A 28 29.22 27.27 9.38
C LYS A 28 28.19 26.82 8.35
N MET A 29 27.18 26.06 8.79
CA MET A 29 26.06 25.60 7.95
C MET A 29 25.11 26.76 7.60
N SER A 30 25.06 27.78 8.46
CA SER A 30 24.12 28.87 8.31
C SER A 30 24.53 29.87 7.22
N SER A 31 23.57 30.21 6.37
CA SER A 31 23.69 31.23 5.32
C SER A 31 23.54 32.66 5.85
N VAL A 32 22.80 32.85 6.94
CA VAL A 32 22.48 34.18 7.51
C VAL A 32 22.29 34.10 9.02
N GLU A 33 22.84 35.09 9.73
CA GLU A 33 22.52 35.36 11.12
C GLU A 33 21.23 36.18 11.18
N VAL A 34 20.18 35.62 11.78
CA VAL A 34 18.87 36.27 11.89
C VAL A 34 18.87 37.18 13.11
N LYS A 35 18.69 38.48 12.88
CA LYS A 35 18.67 39.51 13.94
C LYS A 35 17.32 40.14 14.11
N THR A 36 16.53 40.27 13.05
CA THR A 36 15.26 41.02 13.06
C THR A 36 14.07 40.07 13.25
N ALA A 37 13.17 40.42 14.16
CA ALA A 37 11.97 39.62 14.45
C ALA A 37 10.83 39.84 13.44
N ASP A 38 10.81 40.98 12.75
CA ASP A 38 9.79 41.29 11.74
C ASP A 38 10.07 40.56 10.42
N THR A 39 9.00 40.10 9.75
CA THR A 39 9.10 39.23 8.57
C THR A 39 9.18 40.02 7.27
N TYR A 40 8.17 40.85 6.99
CA TYR A 40 8.05 41.65 5.77
C TYR A 40 7.93 43.14 6.10
N LYS A 41 8.45 43.97 5.19
CA LYS A 41 8.24 45.43 5.17
C LYS A 41 6.86 45.76 4.62
N ASP A 42 6.42 47.00 4.84
CA ASP A 42 5.18 47.53 4.27
C ASP A 42 5.16 47.47 2.73
N ASP A 43 6.33 47.52 2.08
CA ASP A 43 6.50 47.37 0.63
C ASP A 43 6.39 45.91 0.13
N GLY A 44 6.11 44.95 1.01
CA GLY A 44 5.99 43.51 0.67
C GLY A 44 7.31 42.75 0.52
N HIS A 45 8.47 43.45 0.56
CA HIS A 45 9.78 42.81 0.57
C HIS A 45 10.18 42.31 1.96
N ALA A 46 10.85 41.15 2.01
CA ALA A 46 11.37 40.60 3.26
C ALA A 46 12.48 41.49 3.86
N PHE A 47 12.57 41.51 5.20
CA PHE A 47 13.69 42.17 5.88
C PHE A 47 15.01 41.42 5.65
N LYS A 48 16.07 42.17 5.34
CA LYS A 48 17.45 41.65 5.36
C LYS A 48 17.83 41.26 6.79
N GLN A 49 18.47 40.10 6.96
CA GLN A 49 18.73 39.48 8.28
C GLN A 49 17.46 39.23 9.11
N GLY A 50 16.29 39.16 8.46
CA GLY A 50 15.02 38.77 9.07
C GLY A 50 14.72 37.28 8.90
N LEU A 51 13.59 36.83 9.45
CA LEU A 51 13.17 35.44 9.33
C LEU A 51 12.79 35.05 7.89
N MET A 52 12.46 35.97 6.99
CA MET A 52 12.10 35.63 5.59
C MET A 52 13.18 36.02 4.59
N ASP A 53 14.44 36.12 5.03
CA ASP A 53 15.57 36.51 4.18
C ASP A 53 15.75 35.52 2.98
N PRO A 54 15.78 36.01 1.72
CA PRO A 54 15.96 35.17 0.52
C PRO A 54 17.23 34.31 0.51
N LYS A 55 18.22 34.63 1.34
CA LYS A 55 19.41 33.78 1.55
C LYS A 55 19.07 32.42 2.15
N MET A 56 17.98 32.31 2.91
CA MET A 56 17.50 31.06 3.49
C MET A 56 16.66 30.21 2.52
N GLY A 57 16.41 30.71 1.31
CA GLY A 57 15.61 30.04 0.29
C GLY A 57 14.49 30.93 -0.24
N VAL A 58 13.76 30.42 -1.24
CA VAL A 58 12.67 31.14 -1.90
C VAL A 58 11.45 30.23 -2.03
N ILE A 59 10.26 30.83 -1.85
CA ILE A 59 8.96 30.16 -2.02
C ILE A 59 8.18 30.73 -3.21
N ASP A 60 8.41 32.00 -3.53
CA ASP A 60 7.72 32.68 -4.62
C ASP A 60 8.36 32.30 -5.98
N PRO A 61 7.59 31.81 -6.97
CA PRO A 61 8.13 31.33 -8.25
C PRO A 61 8.95 32.36 -9.05
N GLY A 62 8.68 33.66 -8.83
CA GLY A 62 9.35 34.77 -9.52
C GLY A 62 10.71 35.15 -8.93
N ILE A 63 11.07 34.65 -7.75
CA ILE A 63 12.28 35.06 -7.02
C ILE A 63 13.32 33.94 -7.10
N ARG A 64 14.59 34.30 -7.29
CA ARG A 64 15.73 33.39 -7.21
C ARG A 64 16.42 33.50 -5.86
N CYS A 65 16.90 32.38 -5.33
CA CYS A 65 17.62 32.39 -4.07
C CYS A 65 18.96 33.12 -4.21
N GLU A 66 19.27 34.05 -3.30
CA GLU A 66 20.54 34.78 -3.31
C GLU A 66 21.75 33.87 -3.01
N THR A 67 21.54 32.74 -2.32
CA THR A 67 22.62 31.83 -1.92
C THR A 67 22.99 30.82 -3.00
N CYS A 68 22.00 30.20 -3.67
CA CYS A 68 22.26 29.17 -4.68
C CYS A 68 21.88 29.56 -6.12
N GLY A 69 21.18 30.68 -6.34
CA GLY A 69 20.75 31.12 -7.67
C GLY A 69 19.60 30.32 -8.31
N ASN A 70 19.17 29.23 -7.66
CA ASN A 70 18.10 28.35 -8.15
C ASN A 70 16.71 28.98 -7.94
N LYS A 71 15.75 28.53 -8.75
CA LYS A 71 14.31 28.80 -8.57
C LYS A 71 13.74 27.96 -7.43
N HIS A 72 12.51 28.25 -7.00
CA HIS A 72 11.82 27.56 -5.91
C HIS A 72 11.89 26.02 -5.99
N GLU A 73 11.58 25.43 -7.15
CA GLU A 73 11.53 23.96 -7.32
C GLU A 73 12.90 23.27 -7.21
N GLU A 74 13.97 23.94 -7.61
CA GLU A 74 15.34 23.40 -7.65
C GLU A 74 16.19 23.85 -6.44
N CYS A 75 15.65 24.73 -5.59
CA CYS A 75 16.37 25.28 -4.46
C CYS A 75 16.31 24.31 -3.27
N PRO A 76 17.45 23.74 -2.81
CA PRO A 76 17.47 22.89 -1.61
C PRO A 76 17.15 23.67 -0.33
N SER A 77 17.12 25.00 -0.41
CA SER A 77 17.00 25.94 0.70
C SER A 77 18.18 25.91 1.67
N HIS A 78 18.27 26.88 2.57
CA HIS A 78 19.45 27.07 3.41
C HIS A 78 19.09 27.42 4.86
N PHE A 79 19.87 26.91 5.80
CA PHE A 79 19.66 27.19 7.22
C PHE A 79 20.08 28.62 7.58
N GLY A 80 19.38 29.18 8.57
CA GLY A 80 19.76 30.39 9.29
C GLY A 80 20.21 30.03 10.70
N HIS A 81 20.68 31.00 11.47
CA HIS A 81 20.92 30.80 12.90
C HIS A 81 20.60 32.04 13.72
N ILE A 82 20.24 31.83 14.99
CA ILE A 82 20.07 32.86 16.00
C ILE A 82 21.15 32.65 17.06
N ALA A 83 21.96 33.69 17.29
CA ALA A 83 22.88 33.71 18.42
C ALA A 83 22.10 34.02 19.70
N LEU A 84 22.06 33.07 20.64
CA LEU A 84 21.39 33.26 21.92
C LEU A 84 22.30 34.06 22.86
N GLU A 85 21.75 35.07 23.51
CA GLU A 85 22.52 35.94 24.41
C GLU A 85 22.96 35.23 25.68
N LEU A 86 22.13 34.31 26.18
CA LEU A 86 22.43 33.42 27.29
C LEU A 86 22.18 31.96 26.88
N PRO A 87 22.93 30.99 27.46
CA PRO A 87 22.76 29.58 27.13
C PRO A 87 21.38 29.06 27.54
N VAL A 88 20.77 28.22 26.70
CA VAL A 88 19.43 27.65 26.92
C VAL A 88 19.51 26.13 26.92
N MET A 89 18.89 25.48 27.89
CA MET A 89 18.86 24.01 27.99
C MET A 89 17.89 23.42 26.97
N HIS A 90 18.30 22.38 26.25
CA HIS A 90 17.40 21.65 25.36
C HIS A 90 16.55 20.63 26.14
N ILE A 91 15.22 20.77 26.08
CA ILE A 91 14.27 19.96 26.85
C ILE A 91 14.42 18.44 26.63
N GLY A 92 14.73 18.04 25.39
CA GLY A 92 14.89 16.64 25.01
C GLY A 92 16.05 15.92 25.69
N PHE A 93 17.06 16.66 26.18
CA PHE A 93 18.28 16.10 26.77
C PHE A 93 18.36 16.29 28.28
N THR A 94 17.28 16.73 28.94
CA THR A 94 17.23 16.89 30.41
C THR A 94 17.58 15.62 31.17
N GLY A 95 17.19 14.45 30.66
CA GLY A 95 17.58 13.15 31.21
C GLY A 95 19.09 12.90 31.13
N LEU A 96 19.71 13.21 29.99
CA LEU A 96 21.15 13.06 29.77
C LEU A 96 21.94 14.02 30.66
N ILE A 97 21.56 15.30 30.71
CA ILE A 97 22.18 16.32 31.59
C ILE A 97 22.15 15.83 33.04
N LYS A 98 21.02 15.27 33.49
CA LYS A 98 20.89 14.71 34.84
C LYS A 98 21.87 13.56 35.09
N THR A 99 22.03 12.65 34.13
CA THR A 99 23.00 11.55 34.24
C THR A 99 24.43 12.07 34.26
N CYS A 100 24.80 13.04 33.41
CA CYS A 100 26.12 13.69 33.43
C CYS A 100 26.46 14.32 34.79
N LEU A 101 25.53 15.13 35.34
CA LEU A 101 25.71 15.85 36.61
C LEU A 101 25.80 14.91 37.82
N LYS A 102 25.18 13.73 37.75
CA LYS A 102 25.27 12.72 38.82
C LYS A 102 26.49 11.82 38.71
N ALA A 103 26.97 11.58 37.49
CA ALA A 103 28.08 10.67 37.23
C ALA A 103 29.44 11.35 37.39
N THR A 104 29.50 12.68 37.24
CA THR A 104 30.75 13.46 37.28
C THR A 104 30.83 14.35 38.51
N CYS A 105 32.05 14.76 38.87
CA CYS A 105 32.29 15.67 39.99
C CYS A 105 32.03 17.14 39.63
N ASN A 106 31.42 17.91 40.53
CA ASN A 106 31.19 19.36 40.37
C ASN A 106 32.48 20.21 40.18
N SER A 107 33.60 19.80 40.79
CA SER A 107 34.86 20.58 40.75
C SER A 107 35.84 20.06 39.70
N CYS A 108 36.14 18.76 39.68
CA CYS A 108 37.13 18.19 38.77
C CYS A 108 36.55 17.59 37.49
N SER A 109 35.22 17.48 37.38
CA SER A 109 34.48 16.96 36.21
C SER A 109 34.88 15.54 35.74
N LYS A 110 35.73 14.84 36.51
CA LYS A 110 36.02 13.42 36.34
C LYS A 110 34.82 12.57 36.79
N VAL A 111 34.71 11.37 36.23
CA VAL A 111 33.68 10.40 36.62
C VAL A 111 33.93 9.92 38.06
N LEU A 112 32.86 9.70 38.82
CA LEU A 112 32.93 9.25 40.22
C LEU A 112 33.12 7.71 40.34
N LEU A 113 33.99 7.16 39.48
CA LEU A 113 34.45 5.76 39.51
C LEU A 113 35.91 5.71 39.96
N LEU A 114 36.32 4.57 40.56
CA LEU A 114 37.69 4.35 41.02
C LEU A 114 38.62 4.06 39.85
N ASP A 115 39.76 4.74 39.88
CA ASP A 115 40.85 4.62 38.91
C ASP A 115 42.05 3.83 39.46
N ALA A 116 41.97 3.39 40.72
CA ALA A 116 43.08 2.71 41.39
C ALA A 116 43.09 1.20 41.05
N PRO A 117 44.28 0.56 40.94
CA PRO A 117 44.39 -0.89 40.90
C PRO A 117 43.79 -1.51 42.17
N GLU A 118 43.35 -2.77 42.12
CA GLU A 118 42.57 -3.51 43.15
C GLU A 118 41.10 -3.12 43.32
N THR A 119 40.58 -2.20 42.50
CA THR A 119 39.18 -1.72 42.62
C THR A 119 38.20 -2.40 41.66
N HIS A 120 38.69 -3.25 40.75
CA HIS A 120 37.85 -4.02 39.85
C HIS A 120 37.13 -5.16 40.59
N PRO A 121 35.85 -5.45 40.30
CA PRO A 121 35.06 -6.49 40.98
C PRO A 121 35.54 -7.95 40.82
N THR A 122 36.62 -8.22 40.08
CA THR A 122 36.97 -9.59 39.62
C THR A 122 38.46 -9.75 39.34
N ASP A 123 39.12 -8.73 38.78
CA ASP A 123 40.53 -8.77 38.40
C ASP A 123 41.35 -7.75 39.21
N PRO A 124 42.19 -8.18 40.17
CA PRO A 124 42.93 -7.26 41.05
C PRO A 124 43.87 -6.29 40.33
N GLU A 125 44.31 -6.59 39.11
CA GLU A 125 45.25 -5.74 38.35
C GLU A 125 44.58 -4.55 37.66
N LYS A 126 43.24 -4.56 37.51
CA LYS A 126 42.48 -3.56 36.76
C LYS A 126 41.70 -2.61 37.67
N SER A 127 41.28 -1.48 37.10
CA SER A 127 40.45 -0.50 37.80
C SER A 127 38.94 -0.77 37.65
N GLU A 128 38.13 -0.17 38.53
CA GLU A 128 36.66 -0.14 38.37
C GLU A 128 36.24 0.51 37.04
N GLN A 129 37.01 1.50 36.56
CA GLN A 129 36.78 2.13 35.26
C GLN A 129 36.99 1.15 34.09
N ASP A 130 38.02 0.31 34.14
CA ASP A 130 38.28 -0.69 33.10
C ASP A 130 37.15 -1.73 33.03
N TYR A 131 36.65 -2.18 34.19
CA TYR A 131 35.51 -3.10 34.25
C TYR A 131 34.29 -2.56 33.50
N TYR A 132 33.90 -1.31 33.78
CA TYR A 132 32.73 -0.72 33.14
C TYR A 132 32.99 -0.39 31.66
N ARG A 133 34.21 -0.01 31.30
CA ARG A 133 34.61 0.26 29.91
C ARG A 133 34.48 -1.00 29.04
N ASP A 134 35.08 -2.11 29.46
CA ASP A 134 35.01 -3.39 28.73
C ASP A 134 33.58 -3.89 28.61
N LYS A 135 32.80 -3.79 29.69
CA LYS A 135 31.39 -4.21 29.70
C LYS A 135 30.51 -3.36 28.80
N VAL A 136 30.73 -2.04 28.75
CA VAL A 136 30.00 -1.16 27.83
C VAL A 136 30.37 -1.48 26.38
N HIS A 137 31.65 -1.71 26.06
CA HIS A 137 32.06 -2.13 24.71
C HIS A 137 31.48 -3.48 24.30
N ASP A 138 31.47 -4.47 25.18
CA ASP A 138 30.88 -5.79 24.93
C ASP A 138 29.36 -5.69 24.66
N ILE A 139 28.64 -4.87 25.44
CA ILE A 139 27.21 -4.62 25.21
C ILE A 139 26.99 -3.89 23.88
N ILE A 140 27.83 -2.92 23.51
CA ILE A 140 27.73 -2.24 22.21
C ILE A 140 27.90 -3.24 21.06
N LEU A 141 28.86 -4.17 21.17
CA LEU A 141 29.10 -5.19 20.15
C LEU A 141 27.95 -6.22 20.05
N LYS A 142 27.47 -6.73 21.18
CA LYS A 142 26.42 -7.77 21.23
C LYS A 142 25.02 -7.22 20.97
N HIS A 143 24.68 -6.13 21.65
CA HIS A 143 23.33 -5.60 21.78
C HIS A 143 23.11 -4.27 21.03
N GLY A 144 24.17 -3.48 20.83
CA GLY A 144 24.09 -2.15 20.22
C GLY A 144 23.68 -1.05 21.20
N VAL A 145 23.95 0.21 20.84
CA VAL A 145 23.75 1.41 21.68
C VAL A 145 22.27 1.72 22.01
N GLY A 146 21.32 1.15 21.26
CA GLY A 146 19.88 1.40 21.43
C GLY A 146 19.16 0.39 22.33
N ASP A 147 19.83 -0.68 22.77
CA ASP A 147 19.16 -1.77 23.48
C ASP A 147 18.91 -1.45 24.96
N ARG A 148 17.98 -2.19 25.57
CA ARG A 148 17.63 -2.10 27.00
C ARG A 148 18.83 -2.37 27.89
N GLU A 149 19.70 -3.30 27.50
CA GLU A 149 20.91 -3.64 28.26
C GLU A 149 21.92 -2.48 28.28
N PHE A 150 22.07 -1.74 27.17
CA PHE A 150 22.91 -0.53 27.15
C PHE A 150 22.36 0.55 28.10
N LYS A 151 21.05 0.79 28.08
CA LYS A 151 20.42 1.74 29.00
C LYS A 151 20.53 1.30 30.47
N LYS A 152 20.51 0.00 30.73
CA LYS A 152 20.62 -0.58 32.07
C LYS A 152 22.02 -0.36 32.63
N ILE A 153 23.07 -0.66 31.86
CA ILE A 153 24.45 -0.47 32.33
C ILE A 153 24.78 1.00 32.62
N ILE A 154 24.34 1.95 31.79
CA ILE A 154 24.54 3.38 32.06
C ILE A 154 23.80 3.82 33.33
N LYS A 155 22.61 3.27 33.58
CA LYS A 155 21.86 3.55 34.81
C LYS A 155 22.50 2.91 36.05
N ASP A 156 23.13 1.75 35.89
CA ASP A 156 23.90 1.12 36.97
C ASP A 156 25.11 2.00 37.33
N ILE A 157 25.84 2.51 36.34
CA ILE A 157 26.93 3.49 36.54
C ILE A 157 26.41 4.74 37.25
N GLU A 158 25.28 5.32 36.82
CA GLU A 158 24.65 6.48 37.49
C GLU A 158 24.35 6.19 38.97
N THR A 159 23.87 4.98 39.26
CA THR A 159 23.49 4.56 40.62
C THR A 159 24.71 4.38 41.52
N VAL A 160 25.80 3.81 41.00
CA VAL A 160 27.07 3.68 41.72
C VAL A 160 27.67 5.05 42.02
N CYS A 161 27.73 5.93 41.02
CA CYS A 161 28.28 7.28 41.15
C CYS A 161 27.49 8.17 42.12
N SER A 162 26.17 7.99 42.20
CA SER A 162 25.29 8.76 43.09
C SER A 162 25.06 8.13 44.47
N SER A 163 25.79 7.06 44.80
CA SER A 163 25.68 6.39 46.08
C SER A 163 26.27 7.22 47.22
N ALA A 164 25.80 7.00 48.46
CA ALA A 164 26.30 7.70 49.64
C ALA A 164 27.81 7.50 49.87
N LYS A 165 28.38 6.39 49.37
CA LYS A 165 29.82 6.09 49.41
C LYS A 165 30.67 7.05 48.54
N ARG A 166 30.03 7.79 47.63
CA ARG A 166 30.67 8.73 46.68
C ARG A 166 30.35 10.20 47.00
N ALA A 167 29.92 10.49 48.24
CA ALA A 167 29.63 11.86 48.68
C ALA A 167 30.86 12.78 48.68
N ILE A 168 32.07 12.21 48.73
CA ILE A 168 33.33 12.93 48.59
C ILE A 168 34.02 12.43 47.33
N CYS A 169 34.44 13.35 46.46
CA CYS A 169 35.14 13.00 45.23
C CYS A 169 36.50 12.36 45.53
N MET A 170 36.76 11.17 44.98
CA MET A 170 37.99 10.42 45.21
C MET A 170 39.21 11.02 44.47
N HIS A 171 38.96 11.88 43.48
CA HIS A 171 39.99 12.51 42.65
C HIS A 171 40.47 13.87 43.16
N CYS A 172 39.56 14.68 43.74
CA CYS A 172 39.85 16.05 44.16
C CYS A 172 39.41 16.41 45.59
N GLY A 173 38.77 15.48 46.32
CA GLY A 173 38.33 15.69 47.71
C GLY A 173 37.11 16.60 47.88
N ALA A 174 36.47 17.08 46.80
CA ALA A 174 35.31 17.96 46.89
C ALA A 174 34.03 17.24 47.35
N GLU A 175 33.25 17.88 48.22
CA GLU A 175 31.91 17.41 48.63
C GLU A 175 30.92 17.50 47.45
N GLN A 176 30.25 16.38 47.18
CA GLN A 176 29.26 16.23 46.12
C GLN A 176 27.84 16.40 46.70
N GLY A 177 27.09 17.35 46.15
CA GLY A 177 25.69 17.54 46.51
C GLY A 177 24.77 16.55 45.82
N LYS A 178 23.61 16.28 46.42
CA LYS A 178 22.54 15.51 45.77
C LYS A 178 21.87 16.37 44.71
N ILE A 179 21.96 15.96 43.45
CA ILE A 179 21.30 16.62 42.31
C ILE A 179 19.81 16.24 42.26
N VAL A 180 18.95 17.26 42.36
CA VAL A 180 17.49 17.16 42.23
C VAL A 180 17.04 17.88 40.96
N LEU A 181 16.12 17.25 40.22
CA LEU A 181 15.49 17.83 39.04
C LEU A 181 14.05 18.18 39.38
N ASP A 182 13.77 19.47 39.49
CA ASP A 182 12.42 20.01 39.52
C ASP A 182 11.94 20.12 38.07
N LYS A 183 11.04 19.21 37.68
CA LYS A 183 10.52 19.15 36.30
C LYS A 183 9.81 20.48 35.98
N PRO A 184 10.04 21.06 34.78
CA PRO A 184 10.56 20.41 33.57
C PRO A 184 12.06 20.63 33.27
N THR A 185 12.68 21.72 33.72
CA THR A 185 14.06 22.11 33.32
C THR A 185 14.95 22.64 34.45
N THR A 186 14.47 22.67 35.71
CA THR A 186 15.19 23.32 36.80
C THR A 186 16.03 22.32 37.60
N PHE A 187 17.34 22.53 37.65
CA PHE A 187 18.26 21.69 38.43
C PHE A 187 18.64 22.37 39.75
N LYS A 188 18.69 21.60 40.82
CA LYS A 188 19.13 22.04 42.15
C LYS A 188 20.17 21.08 42.72
N GLU A 189 21.22 21.64 43.31
CA GLU A 189 22.21 20.90 44.09
C GLU A 189 21.92 21.11 45.59
N LYS A 190 21.79 20.00 46.33
CA LYS A 190 21.61 20.02 47.80
C LYS A 190 22.82 19.40 48.48
N LYS A 191 23.62 20.22 49.17
CA LYS A 191 24.77 19.77 49.98
C LYS A 191 24.33 19.50 51.43
N ALA A 192 25.12 18.77 52.22
CA ALA A 192 24.73 18.42 53.58
C ALA A 192 24.67 19.66 54.50
N ASP A 193 25.61 20.60 54.31
CA ASP A 193 25.79 21.77 55.17
C ASP A 193 25.28 23.10 54.58
N LYS A 194 24.86 23.12 53.30
CA LYS A 194 24.35 24.33 52.62
C LYS A 194 22.95 24.07 52.05
N GLY A 195 22.10 25.09 52.11
CA GLY A 195 20.74 25.06 51.55
C GLY A 195 20.69 24.71 50.06
N GLU A 196 19.49 24.63 49.50
CA GLU A 196 19.28 24.27 48.09
C GLU A 196 19.82 25.36 47.16
N HIS A 197 20.77 25.01 46.28
CA HIS A 197 21.34 25.92 45.29
C HIS A 197 20.80 25.59 43.89
N LYS A 198 20.18 26.57 43.22
CA LYS A 198 19.69 26.43 41.84
C LYS A 198 20.86 26.55 40.87
N LEU A 199 21.02 25.55 40.00
CA LEU A 199 22.05 25.55 38.96
C LEU A 199 21.51 26.23 37.70
N ASN A 200 22.19 27.27 37.22
CA ASN A 200 21.81 27.93 35.98
C ASN A 200 22.37 27.18 34.77
N ALA A 201 21.79 27.40 33.59
CA ALA A 201 22.24 26.73 32.36
C ALA A 201 23.71 27.06 32.01
N ARG A 202 24.20 28.23 32.44
CA ARG A 202 25.62 28.59 32.31
C ARG A 202 26.52 27.70 33.15
N ASP A 203 26.23 27.56 34.44
CA ASP A 203 27.04 26.78 35.39
C ASP A 203 27.09 25.30 34.98
N ILE A 204 25.94 24.76 34.56
CA ILE A 204 25.85 23.39 34.04
C ILE A 204 26.73 23.23 32.81
N ARG A 205 26.73 24.20 31.87
CA ARG A 205 27.56 24.12 30.68
C ARG A 205 29.05 24.12 31.01
N GLU A 206 29.49 25.04 31.88
CA GLU A 206 30.88 25.13 32.29
C GLU A 206 31.37 23.85 32.98
N TRP A 207 30.49 23.16 33.70
CA TRP A 207 30.76 21.82 34.23
C TRP A 207 30.88 20.79 33.11
N LEU A 208 29.90 20.69 32.20
CA LEU A 208 29.91 19.70 31.12
C LEU A 208 31.10 19.83 30.17
N GLU A 209 31.56 21.05 29.91
CA GLU A 209 32.71 21.35 29.03
C GLU A 209 34.05 20.83 29.59
N LYS A 210 34.16 20.69 30.92
CA LYS A 210 35.37 20.21 31.60
C LYS A 210 35.46 18.67 31.66
N ILE A 211 34.44 17.94 31.21
CA ILE A 211 34.45 16.47 31.23
C ILE A 211 35.50 15.95 30.22
N PRO A 212 36.45 15.10 30.63
CA PRO A 212 37.41 14.49 29.71
C PRO A 212 36.76 13.54 28.69
N ASP A 213 37.28 13.52 27.46
CA ASP A 213 36.74 12.68 26.37
C ASP A 213 36.75 11.19 26.69
N GLU A 214 37.76 10.72 27.44
CA GLU A 214 37.91 9.33 27.85
C GLU A 214 36.79 8.84 28.78
N HIS A 215 36.11 9.76 29.46
CA HIS A 215 35.04 9.47 30.42
C HIS A 215 33.64 9.51 29.79
N LEU A 216 33.50 10.00 28.56
CA LEU A 216 32.21 10.11 27.86
C LEU A 216 31.52 8.76 27.69
N ILE A 217 32.29 7.68 27.56
CA ILE A 217 31.78 6.31 27.45
C ILE A 217 30.91 5.91 28.65
N PHE A 218 31.26 6.35 29.86
CA PHE A 218 30.53 6.01 31.09
C PHE A 218 29.17 6.71 31.18
N VAL A 219 29.01 7.81 30.45
CA VAL A 219 27.78 8.59 30.35
C VAL A 219 26.96 8.17 29.11
N GLY A 220 27.48 7.24 28.31
CA GLY A 220 26.85 6.73 27.09
C GLY A 220 27.00 7.67 25.90
N MET A 221 28.09 8.44 25.84
CA MET A 221 28.41 9.35 24.72
C MET A 221 29.69 8.92 24.01
N GLU A 222 29.76 9.16 22.71
CA GLU A 222 30.93 8.86 21.88
C GLU A 222 31.75 10.13 21.63
N LYS A 223 33.07 10.04 21.86
CA LYS A 223 34.01 11.18 21.86
C LYS A 223 34.02 11.97 20.54
N ASP A 224 33.97 11.28 19.40
CA ASP A 224 34.16 11.91 18.08
C ASP A 224 32.85 12.50 17.52
N VAL A 225 31.72 12.28 18.21
CA VAL A 225 30.37 12.52 17.66
C VAL A 225 29.56 13.49 18.48
N SER A 226 29.69 13.41 19.80
CA SER A 226 28.78 14.11 20.69
C SER A 226 29.49 14.52 21.95
N ARG A 227 29.38 15.81 22.29
CA ARG A 227 29.88 16.38 23.53
C ARG A 227 28.72 16.85 24.41
N PRO A 228 28.76 16.63 25.73
CA PRO A 228 27.63 16.89 26.63
C PRO A 228 27.24 18.37 26.69
N GLU A 229 28.20 19.29 26.57
CA GLU A 229 27.96 20.73 26.58
C GLU A 229 27.12 21.23 25.39
N TRP A 230 27.03 20.47 24.29
CA TRP A 230 26.20 20.82 23.14
C TRP A 230 24.70 20.65 23.41
N THR A 231 24.33 19.92 24.48
CA THR A 231 22.93 19.86 24.95
C THR A 231 22.42 21.20 25.46
N ILE A 232 23.33 22.13 25.76
CA ILE A 232 23.04 23.50 26.16
C ILE A 232 23.34 24.42 24.98
N MET A 233 22.28 24.93 24.37
CA MET A 233 22.34 25.69 23.12
C MET A 233 22.88 27.10 23.38
N LYS A 234 23.94 27.47 22.65
CA LYS A 234 24.39 28.88 22.47
C LYS A 234 23.87 29.47 21.15
N VAL A 235 23.57 28.61 20.19
CA VAL A 235 23.10 28.98 18.86
C VAL A 235 21.91 28.11 18.55
N LEU A 236 20.81 28.74 18.11
CA LEU A 236 19.62 28.03 17.67
C LEU A 236 19.59 28.01 16.14
N PRO A 237 19.58 26.83 15.48
CA PRO A 237 19.45 26.74 14.04
C PRO A 237 18.03 27.15 13.63
N VAL A 238 17.93 28.05 12.66
CA VAL A 238 16.65 28.48 12.08
C VAL A 238 16.38 27.63 10.84
N PRO A 239 15.25 26.90 10.78
CA PRO A 239 14.93 26.08 9.62
C PRO A 239 14.73 26.94 8.36
N PRO A 240 15.06 26.41 7.18
CA PRO A 240 14.86 27.10 5.91
C PRO A 240 13.40 27.48 5.66
N ILE A 241 13.16 28.46 4.78
CA ILE A 241 11.81 29.01 4.52
C ILE A 241 10.86 27.93 3.95
N THR A 242 11.35 26.99 3.15
CA THR A 242 10.55 25.89 2.59
C THR A 242 9.99 24.91 3.63
N VAL A 243 10.59 24.84 4.82
CA VAL A 243 10.08 24.04 5.95
C VAL A 243 8.96 24.76 6.70
N ARG A 244 8.89 26.09 6.56
CA ARG A 244 7.93 27.00 7.21
C ARG A 244 7.29 27.94 6.17
N PRO A 245 6.61 27.39 5.16
CA PRO A 245 6.04 28.18 4.07
C PRO A 245 4.93 29.09 4.59
N SER A 246 4.87 30.32 4.10
CA SER A 246 3.73 31.21 4.29
C SER A 246 2.64 30.90 3.27
N ILE A 247 1.38 30.99 3.66
CA ILE A 247 0.22 30.81 2.77
C ILE A 247 -0.38 32.18 2.49
N THR A 248 -0.47 32.57 1.22
CA THR A 248 -1.26 33.73 0.80
C THR A 248 -2.72 33.32 0.71
N LEU A 249 -3.58 33.97 1.51
CA LEU A 249 -5.03 33.81 1.42
C LEU A 249 -5.56 34.50 0.16
N GLU A 250 -6.77 34.15 -0.28
CA GLU A 250 -7.45 34.80 -1.41
C GLU A 250 -7.69 36.30 -1.17
N SER A 251 -7.72 36.76 0.10
CA SER A 251 -7.79 38.17 0.47
C SER A 251 -6.51 38.95 0.16
N GLY A 252 -5.42 38.27 -0.23
CA GLY A 252 -4.08 38.85 -0.39
C GLY A 252 -3.25 38.87 0.90
N ASP A 253 -3.86 38.59 2.06
CA ASP A 253 -3.16 38.52 3.34
C ASP A 253 -2.26 37.27 3.43
N ARG A 254 -1.06 37.43 4.00
CA ARG A 254 -0.14 36.32 4.25
C ARG A 254 -0.36 35.75 5.65
N SER A 255 -0.68 34.46 5.71
CA SER A 255 -0.66 33.69 6.94
C SER A 255 0.69 33.01 7.11
N GLU A 256 1.39 33.35 8.19
CA GLU A 256 2.68 32.76 8.54
C GLU A 256 2.53 31.37 9.18
N ASP A 257 3.60 30.60 9.12
CA ASP A 257 3.68 29.27 9.72
C ASP A 257 3.83 29.31 11.25
N ASP A 258 3.28 28.30 11.95
CA ASP A 258 3.34 28.18 13.42
C ASP A 258 4.78 28.20 13.97
N LEU A 259 5.78 27.68 13.24
CA LEU A 259 7.19 27.75 13.64
C LEU A 259 7.74 29.16 13.51
N THR A 260 7.38 29.88 12.44
CA THR A 260 7.79 31.27 12.24
C THR A 260 7.28 32.13 13.40
N HIS A 261 6.01 32.00 13.78
CA HIS A 261 5.45 32.70 14.94
C HIS A 261 6.26 32.48 16.22
N LYS A 262 6.69 31.24 16.48
CA LYS A 262 7.46 30.93 17.68
C LYS A 262 8.89 31.48 17.62
N LEU A 263 9.52 31.46 16.45
CA LEU A 263 10.84 32.05 16.23
C LEU A 263 10.83 33.57 16.41
N VAL A 264 9.75 34.25 16.01
CA VAL A 264 9.53 35.67 16.28
C VAL A 264 9.57 35.95 17.79
N ASP A 265 8.86 35.15 18.58
CA ASP A 265 8.88 35.31 20.04
C ASP A 265 10.28 35.09 20.63
N VAL A 266 11.00 34.06 20.17
CA VAL A 266 12.38 33.77 20.61
C VAL A 266 13.29 34.96 20.32
N LEU A 267 13.21 35.52 19.11
CA LEU A 267 14.01 36.69 18.71
C LEU A 267 13.69 37.93 19.55
N ARG A 268 12.40 38.24 19.76
CA ARG A 268 11.98 39.40 20.56
C ARG A 268 12.50 39.33 21.99
N ILE A 269 12.39 38.17 22.64
CA ILE A 269 12.89 38.00 23.99
C ILE A 269 14.42 38.02 24.02
N ASN A 270 15.10 37.43 23.04
CA ASN A 270 16.56 37.46 22.95
C ASN A 270 17.11 38.88 22.75
N GLN A 271 16.46 39.69 21.90
CA GLN A 271 16.79 41.12 21.73
C GLN A 271 16.57 41.91 23.03
N ARG A 272 15.40 41.73 23.66
CA ARG A 272 15.07 42.40 24.92
C ARG A 272 16.05 42.04 26.04
N LEU A 273 16.47 40.78 26.10
CA LEU A 273 17.47 40.30 27.07
C LEU A 273 18.82 40.99 26.84
N ARG A 274 19.25 41.13 25.59
CA ARG A 274 20.48 41.85 25.23
C ARG A 274 20.41 43.33 25.63
N GLU A 275 19.34 44.03 25.27
CA GLU A 275 19.14 45.44 25.60
C GLU A 275 19.14 45.71 27.11
N ASN A 276 18.45 44.88 27.90
CA ASN A 276 18.39 45.03 29.35
C ASN A 276 19.74 44.73 30.02
N ARG A 277 20.49 43.75 29.50
CA ARG A 277 21.82 43.45 30.01
C ARG A 277 22.81 44.58 29.71
N ASP A 278 22.81 45.07 28.47
CA ASP A 278 23.71 46.14 28.03
C ASP A 278 23.38 47.47 28.76
N SER A 279 22.12 47.65 29.17
CA SER A 279 21.66 48.78 29.99
C SER A 279 21.94 48.62 31.50
N GLY A 280 22.52 47.51 31.94
CA GLY A 280 22.84 47.26 33.36
C GLY A 280 21.62 47.00 34.25
N ALA A 281 20.56 46.39 33.74
CA ALA A 281 19.35 46.09 34.51
C ALA A 281 19.63 45.15 35.71
N PRO A 282 18.82 45.22 36.79
CA PRO A 282 18.92 44.31 37.93
C PRO A 282 18.87 42.83 37.55
N GLN A 283 19.66 42.00 38.25
CA GLN A 283 19.82 40.57 37.96
C GLN A 283 18.48 39.80 37.93
N LEU A 284 17.53 40.13 38.81
CA LEU A 284 16.21 39.49 38.84
C LEU A 284 15.45 39.64 37.52
N ILE A 285 15.51 40.82 36.88
CA ILE A 285 14.84 41.07 35.60
C ILE A 285 15.51 40.27 34.48
N VAL A 286 16.84 40.18 34.51
CA VAL A 286 17.60 39.38 33.53
C VAL A 286 17.30 37.89 33.68
N GLU A 287 17.17 37.40 34.91
CA GLU A 287 16.79 36.02 35.21
C GLU A 287 15.36 35.70 34.74
N ASP A 288 14.38 36.58 34.98
CA ASP A 288 13.01 36.42 34.49
C ASP A 288 12.95 36.37 32.96
N LEU A 289 13.68 37.26 32.27
CA LEU A 289 13.78 37.25 30.81
C LEU A 289 14.49 35.99 30.29
N TRP A 290 15.46 35.47 31.03
CA TRP A 290 16.15 34.22 30.69
C TRP A 290 15.24 33.00 30.84
N GLU A 291 14.43 32.94 31.90
CA GLU A 291 13.40 31.90 32.06
C GLU A 291 12.34 31.97 30.96
N LEU A 292 11.94 33.19 30.55
CA LEU A 292 11.03 33.37 29.44
C LEU A 292 11.65 32.91 28.11
N LEU A 293 12.94 33.17 27.87
CA LEU A 293 13.66 32.65 26.71
C LEU A 293 13.69 31.10 26.72
N GLN A 294 13.95 30.49 27.88
CA GLN A 294 13.87 29.04 28.07
C GLN A 294 12.48 28.51 27.74
N TYR A 295 11.41 29.20 28.14
CA TYR A 295 10.03 28.84 27.78
C TYR A 295 9.78 28.87 26.27
N HIS A 296 10.20 29.94 25.57
CA HIS A 296 9.99 30.06 24.13
C HIS A 296 10.79 29.03 23.34
N CYS A 297 12.05 28.77 23.71
CA CYS A 297 12.85 27.70 23.11
C CYS A 297 12.27 26.31 23.40
N THR A 298 11.79 26.05 24.63
CA THR A 298 11.21 24.75 24.98
C THR A 298 9.94 24.46 24.18
N THR A 299 9.03 25.43 24.10
CA THR A 299 7.78 25.28 23.34
C THR A 299 8.01 25.23 21.83
N TYR A 300 9.10 25.80 21.31
CA TYR A 300 9.54 25.64 19.92
C TYR A 300 9.92 24.19 19.58
N PHE A 301 10.60 23.47 20.47
CA PHE A 301 10.91 22.06 20.25
C PHE A 301 9.73 21.13 20.55
N ASP A 302 9.07 21.32 21.70
CA ASP A 302 7.90 20.53 22.10
C ASP A 302 6.88 21.35 22.90
N ASN A 303 5.80 21.72 22.22
CA ASN A 303 4.67 22.46 22.80
C ASN A 303 3.71 21.61 23.66
N GLN A 304 3.95 20.31 23.81
CA GLN A 304 3.15 19.39 24.63
C GLN A 304 3.90 18.91 25.88
N THR A 305 4.98 19.61 26.24
CA THR A 305 5.78 19.29 27.44
C THR A 305 4.94 19.43 28.70
N SER A 306 4.95 18.40 29.56
CA SER A 306 4.22 18.41 30.83
C SER A 306 4.76 19.48 31.79
N GLY A 307 3.86 20.23 32.43
CA GLY A 307 4.21 21.29 33.39
C GLY A 307 4.51 22.66 32.77
N ILE A 308 4.44 22.78 31.43
CA ILE A 308 4.62 24.04 30.71
C ILE A 308 3.29 24.41 30.02
N PRO A 309 2.79 25.65 30.15
CA PRO A 309 1.57 26.05 29.45
C PRO A 309 1.78 26.05 27.93
N PRO A 310 0.90 25.41 27.14
CA PRO A 310 1.07 25.32 25.70
C PRO A 310 0.94 26.71 25.06
N ALA A 311 1.89 27.06 24.20
CA ALA A 311 1.83 28.26 23.39
C ALA A 311 0.67 28.17 22.40
N ARG A 312 -0.13 29.23 22.34
CA ARG A 312 -1.35 29.33 21.54
C ARG A 312 -1.26 30.49 20.56
N HIS A 313 -1.90 30.32 19.42
CA HIS A 313 -2.20 31.42 18.50
C HIS A 313 -3.18 32.41 19.15
N ARG A 314 -3.31 33.63 18.59
CA ARG A 314 -4.29 34.63 19.06
C ARG A 314 -5.73 34.10 19.07
N SER A 315 -6.03 33.12 18.23
CA SER A 315 -7.32 32.42 18.16
C SER A 315 -7.55 31.36 19.25
N GLY A 316 -6.58 31.13 20.14
CA GLY A 316 -6.64 30.11 21.20
C GLY A 316 -6.23 28.70 20.75
N ARG A 317 -6.03 28.45 19.45
CA ARG A 317 -5.50 27.17 18.92
C ARG A 317 -4.05 26.94 19.38
N PRO A 318 -3.68 25.76 19.91
CA PRO A 318 -2.29 25.46 20.24
C PRO A 318 -1.43 25.38 18.97
N LEU A 319 -0.21 25.95 19.04
CA LEU A 319 0.73 25.94 17.92
C LEU A 319 1.29 24.53 17.67
N LYS A 320 1.41 24.11 16.41
CA LYS A 320 2.04 22.85 16.01
C LYS A 320 3.54 23.06 15.74
N THR A 321 4.37 22.74 16.74
CA THR A 321 5.83 22.90 16.66
C THR A 321 6.54 21.60 16.22
N LEU A 322 7.87 21.53 16.33
CA LEU A 322 8.67 20.47 15.69
C LEU A 322 8.24 19.06 16.09
N SER A 323 8.07 18.81 17.39
CA SER A 323 7.67 17.49 17.89
C SER A 323 6.31 17.04 17.37
N GLN A 324 5.32 17.94 17.28
CA GLN A 324 3.98 17.63 16.79
C GLN A 324 3.94 17.39 15.28
N ARG A 325 4.87 17.98 14.51
CA ARG A 325 5.01 17.71 13.07
C ARG A 325 5.57 16.34 12.79
N LEU A 326 6.45 15.83 13.66
CA LEU A 326 7.07 14.52 13.52
C LEU A 326 6.18 13.41 14.10
N LYS A 327 5.66 13.62 15.31
CA LYS A 327 4.84 12.63 16.05
C LYS A 327 3.39 12.60 15.57
N GLY A 328 2.68 11.53 15.92
CA GLY A 328 1.23 11.41 15.68
C GLY A 328 0.86 10.64 14.41
N LYS A 329 -0.45 10.49 14.16
CA LYS A 329 -0.98 9.76 13.00
C LYS A 329 -0.79 10.54 11.69
N GLU A 330 -0.99 11.85 11.73
CA GLU A 330 -0.79 12.78 10.61
C GLU A 330 0.62 13.39 10.59
N GLY A 331 1.51 12.95 11.49
CA GLY A 331 2.90 13.38 11.52
C GLY A 331 3.69 12.88 10.31
N ARG A 332 4.81 13.55 10.02
CA ARG A 332 5.65 13.29 8.84
C ARG A 332 6.08 11.82 8.71
N PHE A 333 6.46 11.16 9.82
CA PHE A 333 6.87 9.75 9.78
C PHE A 333 5.78 8.84 9.23
N ARG A 334 4.53 8.99 9.66
CA ARG A 334 3.43 8.10 9.25
C ARG A 334 2.78 8.51 7.94
N SER A 335 2.60 9.81 7.70
CA SER A 335 1.81 10.32 6.58
C SER A 335 2.64 10.73 5.35
N ASN A 336 3.95 10.92 5.50
CA ASN A 336 4.81 11.38 4.42
C ASN A 336 6.06 10.51 4.20
N LEU A 337 6.44 9.63 5.14
CA LEU A 337 7.59 8.74 4.97
C LEU A 337 7.13 7.29 4.77
N SER A 338 6.51 6.68 5.78
CA SER A 338 6.03 5.30 5.70
C SER A 338 4.85 5.11 4.73
N GLY A 339 4.01 6.13 4.60
CA GLY A 339 2.93 6.18 3.61
C GLY A 339 2.98 7.49 2.85
N LYS A 340 2.73 7.47 1.55
CA LYS A 340 2.69 8.66 0.69
C LYS A 340 1.51 8.53 -0.28
N ARG A 341 1.02 9.67 -0.75
CA ARG A 341 0.19 9.69 -1.95
C ARG A 341 1.09 9.50 -3.15
N VAL A 342 0.66 8.64 -4.08
CA VAL A 342 1.39 8.31 -5.29
C VAL A 342 0.61 8.81 -6.50
N ASN A 343 1.32 9.11 -7.58
CA ASN A 343 0.73 9.45 -8.88
C ASN A 343 0.44 8.16 -9.67
N PHE A 344 -0.17 8.30 -10.85
CA PHE A 344 -0.47 7.19 -11.77
C PHE A 344 -1.32 6.08 -11.13
N CYS A 345 -2.33 6.49 -10.36
CA CYS A 345 -3.31 5.58 -9.78
C CYS A 345 -4.73 6.05 -10.07
N ALA A 346 -5.67 5.12 -10.11
CA ALA A 346 -7.10 5.36 -10.28
C ALA A 346 -7.89 4.53 -9.26
N ARG A 347 -9.11 4.97 -8.98
CA ARG A 347 -10.05 4.27 -8.11
C ARG A 347 -11.45 4.37 -8.70
N THR A 348 -12.16 3.25 -8.77
CA THR A 348 -13.57 3.20 -9.18
C THR A 348 -14.26 1.97 -8.59
N VAL A 349 -15.57 1.91 -8.76
CA VAL A 349 -16.41 0.77 -8.37
C VAL A 349 -16.04 -0.46 -9.19
N ILE A 350 -16.12 -1.64 -8.57
CA ILE A 350 -15.89 -2.92 -9.23
C ILE A 350 -17.17 -3.57 -9.75
N SER A 351 -17.05 -4.39 -10.79
CA SER A 351 -18.13 -5.21 -11.34
C SER A 351 -17.61 -6.59 -11.74
N PRO A 352 -18.40 -7.66 -11.60
CA PRO A 352 -17.94 -9.00 -11.95
C PRO A 352 -17.87 -9.18 -13.47
N ASP A 353 -16.88 -9.93 -13.95
CA ASP A 353 -16.83 -10.37 -15.35
C ASP A 353 -16.20 -11.76 -15.46
N PRO A 354 -17.00 -12.83 -15.65
CA PRO A 354 -16.51 -14.20 -15.73
C PRO A 354 -15.81 -14.51 -17.07
N ASN A 355 -15.89 -13.64 -18.07
CA ASN A 355 -15.26 -13.85 -19.37
C ASN A 355 -13.80 -13.39 -19.40
N LEU A 356 -13.37 -12.63 -18.39
CA LEU A 356 -11.99 -12.24 -18.19
C LEU A 356 -11.18 -13.37 -17.58
N GLY A 357 -9.93 -13.51 -18.00
CA GLY A 357 -9.01 -14.40 -17.31
C GLY A 357 -8.73 -13.94 -15.88
N ILE A 358 -8.32 -14.85 -14.98
CA ILE A 358 -7.95 -14.49 -13.60
C ILE A 358 -6.83 -13.45 -13.51
N ASN A 359 -5.93 -13.44 -14.51
CA ASN A 359 -4.87 -12.44 -14.56
C ASN A 359 -5.37 -11.11 -15.14
N GLU A 360 -6.54 -11.04 -15.78
CA GLU A 360 -6.99 -9.85 -16.48
C GLU A 360 -7.76 -8.90 -15.54
N VAL A 361 -7.69 -7.61 -15.83
CA VAL A 361 -8.54 -6.58 -15.21
C VAL A 361 -9.10 -5.66 -16.29
N GLY A 362 -10.44 -5.59 -16.36
CA GLY A 362 -11.17 -4.68 -17.22
C GLY A 362 -10.98 -3.23 -16.76
N VAL A 363 -10.36 -2.39 -17.59
CA VAL A 363 -10.13 -0.97 -17.33
C VAL A 363 -10.97 -0.11 -18.28
N PRO A 364 -11.71 0.89 -17.76
CA PRO A 364 -12.44 1.83 -18.60
C PRO A 364 -11.55 2.59 -19.59
N VAL A 365 -11.99 2.73 -20.84
CA VAL A 365 -11.28 3.52 -21.88
C VAL A 365 -10.88 4.92 -21.39
N ARG A 366 -11.74 5.58 -20.59
CA ARG A 366 -11.41 6.91 -20.03
C ARG A 366 -10.18 6.86 -19.11
N THR A 367 -10.13 5.88 -18.21
CA THR A 367 -9.00 5.67 -17.29
C THR A 367 -7.75 5.29 -18.08
N ALA A 368 -7.89 4.47 -19.14
CA ALA A 368 -6.79 4.07 -20.01
C ALA A 368 -6.18 5.25 -20.79
N LYS A 369 -6.97 6.26 -21.16
CA LYS A 369 -6.49 7.50 -21.80
C LYS A 369 -5.77 8.44 -20.83
N GLU A 370 -6.21 8.51 -19.58
CA GLU A 370 -5.61 9.39 -18.56
C GLU A 370 -4.31 8.81 -17.98
N LEU A 371 -4.29 7.50 -17.70
CA LEU A 371 -3.11 6.81 -17.18
C LEU A 371 -2.17 6.41 -18.31
N THR A 372 -0.88 6.66 -18.11
CA THR A 372 0.13 6.41 -19.14
C THR A 372 1.28 5.55 -18.66
N VAL A 373 1.90 4.84 -19.60
CA VAL A 373 3.13 4.08 -19.41
C VAL A 373 4.25 4.75 -20.21
N PRO A 374 5.40 5.07 -19.59
CA PRO A 374 6.55 5.59 -20.30
C PRO A 374 7.27 4.42 -20.98
N ILE A 375 7.30 4.44 -22.31
CA ILE A 375 7.99 3.45 -23.13
C ILE A 375 9.11 4.15 -23.89
N ARG A 376 10.32 3.59 -23.81
CA ARG A 376 11.44 4.06 -24.62
C ARG A 376 11.30 3.56 -26.06
N VAL A 377 11.52 4.46 -27.00
CA VAL A 377 11.59 4.09 -28.41
C VAL A 377 12.85 3.24 -28.67
N THR A 378 12.64 2.13 -29.36
CA THR A 378 13.62 1.16 -29.81
C THR A 378 13.37 0.87 -31.29
N SER A 379 14.32 0.27 -31.99
CA SER A 379 14.12 -0.15 -33.39
C SER A 379 12.88 -1.05 -33.58
N ARG A 380 12.53 -1.87 -32.58
CA ARG A 380 11.40 -2.81 -32.65
C ARG A 380 10.03 -2.16 -32.47
N ASN A 381 9.90 -1.16 -31.60
CA ASN A 381 8.60 -0.55 -31.26
C ASN A 381 8.40 0.86 -31.84
N ARG A 382 9.39 1.40 -32.59
CA ARG A 382 9.36 2.75 -33.16
C ARG A 382 8.09 3.00 -33.98
N GLU A 383 7.75 2.08 -34.87
CA GLU A 383 6.61 2.27 -35.78
C GLU A 383 5.27 2.17 -35.05
N GLN A 384 5.15 1.24 -34.10
CA GLN A 384 3.99 1.16 -33.22
C GLN A 384 3.77 2.47 -32.44
N LEU A 385 4.84 3.05 -31.88
CA LEU A 385 4.76 4.31 -31.15
C LEU A 385 4.47 5.49 -32.07
N ARG A 386 4.99 5.50 -33.30
CA ARG A 386 4.68 6.51 -34.32
C ARG A 386 3.18 6.56 -34.61
N GLN A 387 2.56 5.41 -34.82
CA GLN A 387 1.11 5.30 -35.03
C GLN A 387 0.30 5.80 -33.81
N MET A 388 0.75 5.47 -32.59
CA MET A 388 0.09 5.96 -31.36
C MET A 388 0.25 7.48 -31.17
N ILE A 389 1.41 8.04 -31.51
CA ILE A 389 1.63 9.50 -31.47
C ILE A 389 0.67 10.19 -32.45
N LEU A 390 0.50 9.66 -33.66
CA LEU A 390 -0.39 10.21 -34.69
C LEU A 390 -1.87 10.22 -34.28
N ARG A 391 -2.33 9.20 -33.56
CA ARG A 391 -3.67 9.16 -32.97
C ARG A 391 -3.89 10.26 -31.92
N GLY A 392 -2.81 10.76 -31.30
CA GLY A 392 -2.86 11.82 -30.31
C GLY A 392 -3.44 11.38 -28.96
N PRO A 393 -3.83 12.32 -28.09
CA PRO A 393 -4.33 12.00 -26.74
C PRO A 393 -5.80 11.58 -26.71
N ASP A 394 -6.59 11.89 -27.74
CA ASP A 394 -8.04 11.71 -27.71
C ASP A 394 -8.51 10.35 -28.28
N VAL A 395 -7.75 9.76 -29.20
CA VAL A 395 -8.07 8.46 -29.81
C VAL A 395 -7.21 7.39 -29.15
N HIS A 396 -7.86 6.40 -28.54
CA HIS A 396 -7.17 5.27 -27.91
C HIS A 396 -6.95 4.14 -28.94
N PRO A 397 -5.76 3.49 -28.95
CA PRO A 397 -4.61 3.76 -28.10
C PRO A 397 -3.73 4.88 -28.67
N GLY A 398 -3.44 5.87 -27.81
CA GLY A 398 -2.78 7.13 -28.17
C GLY A 398 -1.67 7.55 -27.19
N VAL A 399 -1.26 8.82 -27.25
CA VAL A 399 -0.12 9.37 -26.49
C VAL A 399 -0.45 10.74 -25.92
N ASN A 400 -0.09 10.97 -24.65
CA ASN A 400 -0.31 12.26 -23.99
C ASN A 400 0.96 13.13 -23.99
N TYR A 401 2.13 12.54 -23.76
CA TYR A 401 3.39 13.26 -23.63
C TYR A 401 4.57 12.52 -24.26
N ILE A 402 5.60 13.29 -24.65
CA ILE A 402 6.91 12.78 -25.06
C ILE A 402 7.98 13.46 -24.22
N ILE A 403 8.92 12.68 -23.71
CA ILE A 403 10.09 13.14 -22.99
C ILE A 403 11.30 13.02 -23.91
N ARG A 404 11.92 14.16 -24.18
CA ARG A 404 13.14 14.28 -24.98
C ARG A 404 14.39 13.82 -24.20
N GLY A 405 15.50 13.63 -24.91
CA GLY A 405 16.79 13.28 -24.29
C GLY A 405 17.31 14.29 -23.27
N ASP A 406 16.87 15.55 -23.34
CA ASP A 406 17.16 16.64 -22.39
C ASP A 406 16.21 16.65 -21.15
N ARG A 407 15.36 15.62 -21.01
CA ARG A 407 14.30 15.49 -19.98
C ARG A 407 13.16 16.49 -20.09
N PHE A 408 13.08 17.25 -21.18
CA PHE A 408 11.96 18.15 -21.38
C PHE A 408 10.70 17.36 -21.79
N ARG A 409 9.62 17.55 -21.03
CA ARG A 409 8.33 16.90 -21.25
C ARG A 409 7.47 17.76 -22.17
N VAL A 410 7.15 17.24 -23.35
CA VAL A 410 6.34 17.91 -24.38
C VAL A 410 4.95 17.28 -24.41
N ARG A 411 3.90 18.11 -24.36
CA ARG A 411 2.52 17.65 -24.52
C ARG A 411 2.18 17.46 -26.00
N ILE A 412 1.51 16.35 -26.31
CA ILE A 412 1.02 16.08 -27.65
C ILE A 412 -0.32 16.81 -27.87
N THR A 413 -0.38 17.56 -28.97
CA THR A 413 -1.52 18.32 -29.48
C THR A 413 -1.69 18.00 -30.97
N ASP A 414 -2.76 18.45 -31.60
CA ASP A 414 -3.01 18.20 -33.02
C ASP A 414 -1.91 18.68 -33.95
N ARG A 415 -1.17 19.72 -33.57
CA ARG A 415 -0.01 20.20 -34.33
C ARG A 415 1.27 19.41 -34.02
N THR A 416 1.52 19.12 -32.74
CA THR A 416 2.78 18.49 -32.33
C THR A 416 2.82 17.00 -32.64
N LYS A 417 1.68 16.32 -32.77
CA LYS A 417 1.61 14.89 -33.11
C LYS A 417 2.27 14.57 -34.46
N PHE A 418 2.02 15.37 -35.49
CA PHE A 418 2.62 15.19 -36.81
C PHE A 418 4.12 15.51 -36.82
N ILE A 419 4.53 16.52 -36.04
CA ILE A 419 5.94 16.87 -35.90
C ILE A 419 6.72 15.71 -35.26
N TRP A 420 6.22 15.10 -34.20
CA TRP A 420 6.94 14.07 -33.45
C TRP A 420 6.89 12.67 -34.05
N SER A 421 5.85 12.39 -34.84
CA SER A 421 5.78 11.16 -35.63
C SER A 421 6.60 11.24 -36.91
N GLY A 422 6.93 12.45 -37.38
CA GLY A 422 7.63 12.68 -38.64
C GLY A 422 9.13 12.87 -38.53
N PHE A 423 9.68 13.28 -39.66
CA PHE A 423 11.08 13.58 -39.91
C PHE A 423 11.32 15.10 -39.88
N ARG A 424 12.57 15.48 -39.70
CA ARG A 424 13.04 16.86 -39.84
C ARG A 424 14.06 16.94 -40.97
N CYS A 425 13.81 17.82 -41.93
CA CYS A 425 14.78 18.16 -42.96
C CYS A 425 15.88 19.05 -42.36
N LEU A 426 17.14 18.77 -42.71
CA LEU A 426 18.28 19.56 -42.25
C LEU A 426 18.79 20.56 -43.29
N ASN A 427 18.08 20.69 -44.43
CA ASN A 427 18.35 21.73 -45.41
C ASN A 427 18.05 23.12 -44.81
N PRO A 428 19.02 24.05 -44.71
CA PRO A 428 18.80 25.42 -44.24
C PRO A 428 17.74 26.19 -45.05
N ASP A 429 17.59 25.87 -46.33
CA ASP A 429 16.64 26.54 -47.25
C ASP A 429 15.21 25.97 -47.11
N CYS A 430 15.01 24.90 -46.33
CA CYS A 430 13.71 24.31 -46.07
C CYS A 430 13.06 24.95 -44.83
N HIS A 431 12.47 26.14 -44.99
CA HIS A 431 11.83 26.90 -43.90
C HIS A 431 10.31 27.03 -44.07
N SER A 432 9.56 27.32 -43.02
CA SER A 432 8.08 27.45 -43.09
C SER A 432 7.58 28.67 -43.87
N GLY A 433 8.46 29.66 -44.13
CA GLY A 433 8.10 30.98 -44.64
C GLY A 433 7.47 31.86 -43.54
N SER A 434 7.32 33.17 -43.83
CA SER A 434 6.63 34.16 -43.01
C SER A 434 5.47 34.79 -43.80
N GLU A 435 4.65 35.64 -43.17
CA GLU A 435 3.60 36.40 -43.90
C GLU A 435 4.18 37.37 -44.94
N GLU A 436 5.42 37.84 -44.74
CA GLU A 436 6.13 38.74 -45.66
C GLU A 436 6.91 37.96 -46.74
N GLU A 437 7.38 36.75 -46.41
CA GLU A 437 8.10 35.84 -47.32
C GLU A 437 7.45 34.45 -47.34
N PRO A 438 6.41 34.23 -48.16
CA PRO A 438 5.67 32.97 -48.20
C PRO A 438 6.56 31.82 -48.70
N TYR A 439 6.26 30.61 -48.23
CA TYR A 439 7.02 29.42 -48.60
C TYR A 439 6.89 29.08 -50.09
N MET A 440 8.02 28.98 -50.79
CA MET A 440 8.08 28.72 -52.25
C MET A 440 8.35 27.25 -52.61
N GLY A 441 8.42 26.33 -51.63
CA GLY A 441 8.80 24.94 -51.88
C GLY A 441 7.80 24.12 -52.69
N TYR A 442 8.13 22.85 -52.94
CA TYR A 442 7.42 21.98 -53.88
C TYR A 442 5.98 21.65 -53.49
N GLN A 443 5.66 21.62 -52.19
CA GLN A 443 4.32 21.34 -51.67
C GLN A 443 3.86 22.42 -50.67
N PRO A 444 3.24 23.52 -51.15
CA PRO A 444 2.71 24.57 -50.30
C PRO A 444 1.50 24.11 -49.46
N GLU A 445 0.68 23.20 -49.97
CA GLU A 445 -0.45 22.60 -49.25
C GLU A 445 -0.03 21.82 -48.01
N LEU A 446 1.07 21.05 -48.09
CA LEU A 446 1.65 20.34 -46.95
C LEU A 446 2.14 21.31 -45.87
N ASN A 447 2.74 22.43 -46.28
CA ASN A 447 3.29 23.44 -45.37
C ASN A 447 2.21 24.15 -44.54
N GLN A 448 0.95 24.18 -45.01
CA GLN A 448 -0.17 24.69 -44.22
C GLN A 448 -0.51 23.80 -43.01
N VAL A 449 -0.29 22.49 -43.13
CA VAL A 449 -0.68 21.49 -42.12
C VAL A 449 0.52 21.11 -41.23
N LEU A 450 1.65 20.78 -41.86
CA LEU A 450 2.90 20.43 -41.22
C LEU A 450 4.01 21.34 -41.77
N PRO A 451 4.32 22.45 -41.08
CA PRO A 451 5.28 23.41 -41.61
C PRO A 451 6.70 22.86 -41.71
N ALA A 452 7.38 23.21 -42.81
CA ALA A 452 8.80 22.96 -43.02
C ALA A 452 9.62 23.56 -41.84
N PRO A 453 10.69 22.89 -41.37
CA PRO A 453 11.37 21.74 -41.98
C PRO A 453 10.79 20.36 -41.61
N ASN A 454 9.61 20.26 -40.99
CA ASN A 454 9.07 18.97 -40.54
C ASN A 454 8.21 18.35 -41.64
N PHE A 455 8.27 17.02 -41.80
CA PHE A 455 7.43 16.31 -42.77
C PHE A 455 7.17 14.87 -42.32
N LEU A 456 6.14 14.21 -42.87
CA LEU A 456 5.87 12.80 -42.63
C LEU A 456 5.64 12.11 -44.00
N PRO A 457 6.51 11.16 -44.40
CA PRO A 457 6.27 10.34 -45.59
C PRO A 457 4.94 9.58 -45.50
N GLY A 458 4.21 9.49 -46.62
CA GLY A 458 2.91 8.81 -46.67
C GLY A 458 1.73 9.56 -46.03
N LEU A 459 1.91 10.82 -45.62
CA LEU A 459 0.85 11.69 -45.12
C LEU A 459 -0.15 12.05 -46.23
N VAL A 460 -1.43 11.76 -46.02
CA VAL A 460 -2.51 12.06 -46.96
C VAL A 460 -3.25 13.32 -46.53
N LEU A 461 -3.44 14.27 -47.46
CA LEU A 461 -4.16 15.52 -47.22
C LEU A 461 -5.57 15.46 -47.82
N LYS A 462 -6.53 16.07 -47.13
CA LYS A 462 -7.93 16.21 -47.54
C LYS A 462 -8.35 17.67 -47.48
N GLU A 463 -9.00 18.13 -48.55
CA GLU A 463 -9.55 19.49 -48.62
C GLU A 463 -10.85 19.57 -47.79
N GLN A 464 -10.95 20.56 -46.91
CA GLN A 464 -12.17 20.88 -46.15
C GLN A 464 -12.51 22.36 -46.29
N MET A 465 -13.80 22.69 -46.25
CA MET A 465 -14.28 24.07 -46.28
C MET A 465 -14.55 24.52 -44.84
N ARG A 466 -13.76 25.46 -44.31
CA ARG A 466 -13.94 26.04 -42.99
C ARG A 466 -14.64 27.38 -43.08
N ARG A 467 -15.61 27.61 -42.20
CA ARG A 467 -16.31 28.89 -42.09
C ARG A 467 -15.54 29.83 -41.18
N ASP A 468 -15.19 31.01 -41.68
CA ASP A 468 -14.48 32.04 -40.92
C ASP A 468 -15.42 32.65 -39.86
N HIS A 469 -14.96 32.73 -38.61
CA HIS A 469 -15.76 33.18 -37.46
C HIS A 469 -16.11 34.68 -37.51
N ILE A 470 -15.40 35.46 -38.32
CA ILE A 470 -15.57 36.92 -38.41
C ILE A 470 -16.36 37.31 -39.66
N THR A 471 -16.03 36.71 -40.81
CA THR A 471 -16.59 37.10 -42.11
C THR A 471 -17.70 36.18 -42.60
N ASP A 472 -17.94 35.05 -41.91
CA ASP A 472 -18.94 34.02 -42.21
C ASP A 472 -18.75 33.35 -43.59
N ALA A 473 -17.64 33.65 -44.27
CA ALA A 473 -17.24 33.13 -45.57
C ALA A 473 -16.60 31.74 -45.45
N LEU A 474 -16.80 30.88 -46.46
CA LEU A 474 -16.18 29.57 -46.56
C LEU A 474 -14.78 29.71 -47.18
N GLN A 475 -13.75 29.38 -46.42
CA GLN A 475 -12.35 29.32 -46.86
C GLN A 475 -11.93 27.85 -47.03
N LYS A 476 -11.07 27.60 -48.02
CA LYS A 476 -10.46 26.28 -48.26
C LYS A 476 -9.33 26.07 -47.25
N GLU A 477 -9.39 24.99 -46.47
CA GLU A 477 -8.38 24.60 -45.50
C GLU A 477 -7.99 23.13 -45.74
N TRP A 478 -6.69 22.85 -45.77
CA TRP A 478 -6.20 21.47 -45.87
C TRP A 478 -6.14 20.85 -44.48
N THR A 479 -6.61 19.61 -44.36
CA THR A 479 -6.52 18.81 -43.12
C THR A 479 -5.93 17.44 -43.43
N VAL A 480 -5.41 16.73 -42.42
CA VAL A 480 -4.85 15.38 -42.61
C VAL A 480 -5.97 14.35 -42.66
N ASP A 481 -5.96 13.47 -43.66
CA ASP A 481 -6.73 12.23 -43.63
C ASP A 481 -5.99 11.19 -42.77
N LEU A 482 -6.34 11.16 -41.48
CA LEU A 482 -5.67 10.33 -40.48
C LEU A 482 -5.86 8.83 -40.75
N GLU A 483 -7.03 8.40 -41.26
CA GLU A 483 -7.30 6.99 -41.50
C GLU A 483 -6.43 6.47 -42.64
N SER A 484 -6.45 7.15 -43.79
CA SER A 484 -5.61 6.80 -44.95
C SER A 484 -4.11 6.86 -44.60
N THR A 485 -3.68 7.88 -43.84
CA THR A 485 -2.29 7.99 -43.37
C THR A 485 -1.89 6.81 -42.47
N LEU A 486 -2.77 6.39 -41.55
CA LEU A 486 -2.49 5.24 -40.68
C LEU A 486 -2.44 3.92 -41.44
N CYS A 487 -3.27 3.74 -42.48
CA CYS A 487 -3.20 2.58 -43.38
C CYS A 487 -1.85 2.52 -44.10
N ASN A 488 -1.39 3.65 -44.67
CA ASN A 488 -0.08 3.73 -45.33
C ASN A 488 1.07 3.33 -44.40
N LEU A 489 1.05 3.77 -43.14
CA LEU A 489 2.07 3.41 -42.14
C LEU A 489 2.02 1.94 -41.69
N LYS A 490 0.91 1.23 -41.94
CA LYS A 490 0.82 -0.22 -41.78
C LYS A 490 1.25 -0.99 -43.03
N GLY A 491 1.50 -0.30 -44.14
CA GLY A 491 1.71 -0.93 -45.45
C GLY A 491 0.43 -1.54 -46.02
N GLU A 492 -0.74 -0.99 -45.66
CA GLU A 492 -2.05 -1.46 -46.10
C GLU A 492 -2.81 -0.35 -46.85
N ASP A 493 -3.65 -0.72 -47.81
CA ASP A 493 -4.64 0.18 -48.41
C ASP A 493 -5.85 0.39 -47.45
N PRO A 494 -6.79 1.32 -47.74
CA PRO A 494 -7.99 1.50 -46.92
C PRO A 494 -8.92 0.26 -46.86
N ASN A 495 -8.74 -0.71 -47.76
CA ASN A 495 -9.50 -1.97 -47.78
C ASN A 495 -8.79 -3.11 -47.03
N GLY A 496 -7.60 -2.87 -46.47
CA GLY A 496 -6.79 -3.85 -45.75
C GLY A 496 -5.91 -4.74 -46.64
N ASN A 497 -5.74 -4.43 -47.92
CA ASN A 497 -4.80 -5.13 -48.81
C ASN A 497 -3.39 -4.59 -48.63
N GLN A 498 -2.39 -5.46 -48.70
CA GLN A 498 -0.99 -5.06 -48.57
C GLN A 498 -0.52 -4.23 -49.77
N LEU A 499 0.16 -3.12 -49.50
CA LEU A 499 0.77 -2.26 -50.51
C LEU A 499 2.06 -2.89 -51.05
N SER A 500 2.42 -2.53 -52.29
CA SER A 500 3.65 -2.98 -52.94
C SER A 500 4.88 -2.39 -52.22
N GLU A 501 5.99 -3.13 -52.19
CA GLU A 501 7.24 -2.68 -51.55
C GLU A 501 7.81 -1.40 -52.18
N ASP A 502 7.50 -1.13 -53.45
CA ASP A 502 7.90 0.08 -54.18
C ASP A 502 6.94 1.27 -53.99
N ASP A 503 5.86 1.13 -53.21
CA ASP A 503 4.87 2.20 -53.04
C ASP A 503 5.45 3.36 -52.20
N PRO A 504 5.52 4.59 -52.73
CA PRO A 504 6.09 5.75 -52.03
C PRO A 504 5.33 6.11 -50.74
N ASN A 505 4.06 5.72 -50.59
CA ASN A 505 3.27 6.00 -49.40
C ASN A 505 3.59 5.03 -48.24
N ALA A 506 4.03 3.81 -48.53
CA ALA A 506 4.33 2.78 -47.55
C ALA A 506 5.83 2.69 -47.19
N VAL A 507 6.66 3.61 -47.70
CA VAL A 507 8.12 3.61 -47.53
C VAL A 507 8.55 3.47 -46.07
N ILE A 508 7.85 4.10 -45.11
CA ILE A 508 8.18 3.98 -43.68
C ILE A 508 8.04 2.53 -43.18
N HIS A 509 6.95 1.86 -43.57
CA HIS A 509 6.66 0.50 -43.15
C HIS A 509 7.70 -0.48 -43.73
N HIS A 510 7.94 -0.41 -45.04
CA HIS A 510 8.89 -1.28 -45.72
C HIS A 510 10.34 -1.01 -45.27
N ARG A 511 10.71 0.27 -45.06
CA ARG A 511 11.99 0.66 -44.46
C ARG A 511 12.19 0.03 -43.09
N TRP A 512 11.19 0.14 -42.20
CA TRP A 512 11.29 -0.44 -40.87
C TRP A 512 11.39 -1.97 -40.91
N LYS A 513 10.59 -2.63 -41.76
CA LYS A 513 10.66 -4.09 -41.95
C LYS A 513 12.05 -4.52 -42.42
N TRP A 514 12.62 -3.82 -43.41
CA TRP A 514 13.98 -4.06 -43.90
C TRP A 514 15.03 -3.89 -42.81
N GLU A 515 14.99 -2.78 -42.05
CA GLU A 515 15.93 -2.51 -40.95
C GLU A 515 15.86 -3.55 -39.82
N VAL A 516 14.72 -4.21 -39.63
CA VAL A 516 14.54 -5.29 -38.64
C VAL A 516 15.06 -6.63 -39.15
N GLU A 517 14.83 -6.94 -40.44
CA GLU A 517 15.27 -8.19 -41.07
C GLU A 517 16.77 -8.20 -41.38
N ASN A 518 17.33 -7.04 -41.78
CA ASN A 518 18.72 -6.88 -42.23
C ASN A 518 19.41 -5.74 -41.45
N PRO A 519 19.77 -5.93 -40.17
CA PRO A 519 20.29 -4.87 -39.31
C PRO A 519 21.70 -4.37 -39.68
N ASP A 520 22.48 -5.18 -40.38
CA ASP A 520 23.89 -4.87 -40.73
C ASP A 520 24.07 -4.40 -42.19
N ASP A 521 23.00 -4.42 -42.99
CA ASP A 521 23.03 -4.08 -44.42
C ASP A 521 22.59 -2.63 -44.69
N TYR A 522 23.09 -2.06 -45.79
CA TYR A 522 22.67 -0.75 -46.26
C TYR A 522 21.21 -0.77 -46.76
N LEU A 523 20.54 0.37 -46.60
CA LEU A 523 19.17 0.57 -47.09
C LEU A 523 19.16 0.57 -48.63
N PRO A 524 18.24 -0.19 -49.27
CA PRO A 524 17.95 -0.07 -50.69
C PRO A 524 17.54 1.36 -51.07
N GLU A 525 17.95 1.84 -52.26
CA GLU A 525 17.69 3.21 -52.72
C GLU A 525 16.19 3.59 -52.72
N HIS A 526 15.29 2.63 -53.00
CA HIS A 526 13.84 2.87 -53.01
C HIS A 526 13.23 3.07 -51.61
N LEU A 527 13.95 2.73 -50.53
CA LEU A 527 13.53 2.90 -49.13
C LEU A 527 14.12 4.17 -48.49
N GLU A 528 14.93 4.93 -49.23
CA GLU A 528 15.45 6.20 -48.75
C GLU A 528 14.36 7.27 -48.68
N VAL A 529 14.32 7.97 -47.55
CA VAL A 529 13.29 8.99 -47.29
C VAL A 529 13.80 10.36 -47.73
N ARG A 530 13.10 11.01 -48.67
CA ARG A 530 13.37 12.38 -49.11
C ARG A 530 12.34 13.37 -48.57
N CYS A 531 12.76 14.63 -48.38
CA CYS A 531 11.86 15.66 -47.90
C CYS A 531 10.89 16.13 -49.01
N PRO A 532 9.56 16.03 -48.85
CA PRO A 532 8.58 16.44 -49.85
C PRO A 532 8.52 17.97 -50.05
N HIS A 533 9.02 18.75 -49.08
CA HIS A 533 9.04 20.20 -49.13
C HIS A 533 10.12 20.75 -50.09
N CYS A 534 11.34 20.19 -50.06
CA CYS A 534 12.49 20.67 -50.86
C CYS A 534 13.09 19.63 -51.81
N GLY A 535 12.63 18.37 -51.78
CA GLY A 535 13.18 17.28 -52.59
C GLY A 535 14.50 16.69 -52.08
N SER A 536 15.05 17.18 -50.95
CA SER A 536 16.38 16.84 -50.43
C SER A 536 17.48 17.03 -51.49
N PRO A 537 17.80 18.28 -51.89
CA PRO A 537 18.74 18.55 -52.97
C PRO A 537 20.13 17.98 -52.68
N GLU A 538 20.87 17.70 -53.75
CA GLU A 538 22.26 17.26 -53.68
C GLU A 538 23.18 18.42 -53.27
N VAL A 539 24.06 18.17 -52.30
CA VAL A 539 25.01 19.12 -51.73
C VAL A 539 26.42 18.55 -51.88
N GLU A 540 27.37 19.37 -52.31
CA GLU A 540 28.78 19.00 -52.41
C GLU A 540 29.48 19.17 -51.06
N ASP A 541 30.23 18.15 -50.63
CA ASP A 541 31.11 18.22 -49.46
C ASP A 541 32.41 18.99 -49.75
N GLU A 542 33.21 19.26 -48.71
CA GLU A 542 34.50 19.97 -48.83
C GLU A 542 35.54 19.23 -49.72
N HIS A 543 35.27 17.98 -50.10
CA HIS A 543 36.12 17.14 -50.96
C HIS A 543 35.55 16.94 -52.37
N GLY A 544 34.44 17.60 -52.72
CA GLY A 544 33.79 17.52 -54.03
C GLY A 544 32.93 16.27 -54.25
N ASN A 545 32.59 15.52 -53.20
CA ASN A 545 31.63 14.44 -53.27
C ASN A 545 30.21 15.00 -53.11
N VAL A 546 29.27 14.50 -53.91
CA VAL A 546 27.87 14.94 -53.93
C VAL A 546 27.02 13.99 -53.11
N PHE A 547 26.29 14.50 -52.12
CA PHE A 547 25.36 13.72 -51.28
C PHE A 547 24.00 14.43 -51.15
N PRO A 548 22.87 13.70 -51.06
CA PRO A 548 21.57 14.30 -50.82
C PRO A 548 21.50 14.93 -49.41
N THR A 549 20.67 15.96 -49.24
CA THR A 549 20.55 16.62 -47.93
C THR A 549 19.94 15.71 -46.87
N ASP A 550 20.59 15.61 -45.71
CA ASP A 550 20.18 14.76 -44.59
C ASP A 550 18.75 15.02 -44.08
N VAL A 551 18.08 13.93 -43.69
CA VAL A 551 16.81 13.93 -42.96
C VAL A 551 16.96 13.21 -41.63
N GLU A 552 16.46 13.82 -40.56
CA GLU A 552 16.48 13.24 -39.21
C GLU A 552 15.12 12.62 -38.88
N ASP A 553 15.09 11.30 -38.65
CA ASP A 553 13.96 10.66 -37.97
C ASP A 553 14.02 11.02 -36.48
N ARG A 554 13.01 11.73 -35.97
CA ARG A 554 12.95 12.15 -34.56
C ARG A 554 12.81 10.98 -33.58
N LEU A 555 12.36 9.82 -34.06
CA LEU A 555 12.22 8.61 -33.26
C LEU A 555 13.37 7.63 -33.47
N SER A 556 14.34 7.93 -34.35
CA SER A 556 15.50 7.06 -34.57
C SER A 556 16.32 6.88 -33.29
N THR A 557 16.89 5.70 -33.10
CA THR A 557 17.83 5.36 -32.03
C THR A 557 19.28 5.60 -32.42
N TYR A 558 19.53 6.18 -33.60
CA TYR A 558 20.86 6.55 -34.07
C TYR A 558 20.95 8.06 -34.25
N ASP A 559 22.13 8.63 -33.96
CA ASP A 559 22.46 10.00 -34.31
C ASP A 559 22.89 10.11 -35.79
N ARG A 560 23.29 11.32 -36.20
CA ARG A 560 23.67 11.62 -37.59
C ARG A 560 24.92 10.86 -38.03
N ASP A 561 25.81 10.55 -37.10
CA ASP A 561 27.09 9.89 -37.35
C ASP A 561 26.95 8.36 -37.24
N GLY A 562 25.71 7.85 -37.11
CA GLY A 562 25.41 6.43 -36.95
C GLY A 562 25.68 5.89 -35.54
N ASN A 563 25.97 6.74 -34.56
CA ASN A 563 26.18 6.29 -33.18
C ASN A 563 24.84 6.05 -32.47
N PRO A 564 24.77 5.08 -31.53
CA PRO A 564 23.56 4.83 -30.76
C PRO A 564 23.23 6.03 -29.86
N ARG A 565 22.03 6.59 -30.00
CA ARG A 565 21.47 7.60 -29.10
C ARG A 565 20.33 7.00 -28.25
N PRO A 566 20.16 7.44 -27.00
CA PRO A 566 18.98 7.07 -26.22
C PRO A 566 17.71 7.51 -26.96
N GLY A 567 16.88 6.56 -27.38
CA GLY A 567 15.58 6.86 -27.98
C GLY A 567 14.72 7.73 -27.07
N VAL A 568 13.81 8.51 -27.67
CA VAL A 568 12.86 9.34 -26.91
C VAL A 568 11.94 8.45 -26.06
N VAL A 569 11.41 8.99 -24.96
CA VAL A 569 10.46 8.27 -24.12
C VAL A 569 9.06 8.79 -24.42
N VAL A 570 8.15 7.88 -24.74
CA VAL A 570 6.76 8.18 -25.10
C VAL A 570 5.85 7.74 -23.96
N GLU A 571 5.06 8.66 -23.41
CA GLU A 571 4.02 8.37 -22.42
C GLU A 571 2.72 8.00 -23.14
N ARG A 572 2.59 6.74 -23.52
CA ARG A 572 1.39 6.21 -24.20
C ARG A 572 0.28 5.85 -23.22
N HIS A 573 -0.96 5.82 -23.70
CA HIS A 573 -2.12 5.27 -22.98
C HIS A 573 -1.87 3.83 -22.54
N LEU A 574 -2.60 3.37 -21.52
CA LEU A 574 -2.68 1.95 -21.19
C LEU A 574 -3.22 1.18 -22.40
N ILE A 575 -2.71 -0.03 -22.66
CA ILE A 575 -3.21 -0.94 -23.70
C ILE A 575 -3.41 -2.35 -23.12
N ASP A 576 -4.03 -3.23 -23.90
CA ASP A 576 -4.22 -4.62 -23.51
C ASP A 576 -2.87 -5.32 -23.26
N GLY A 577 -2.78 -6.06 -22.15
CA GLY A 577 -1.55 -6.74 -21.70
C GLY A 577 -0.59 -5.89 -20.87
N ASP A 578 -0.88 -4.60 -20.65
CA ASP A 578 -0.09 -3.79 -19.71
C ASP A 578 -0.27 -4.27 -18.27
N VAL A 579 0.80 -4.20 -17.49
CA VAL A 579 0.84 -4.74 -16.15
C VAL A 579 0.51 -3.66 -15.11
N ALA A 580 -0.49 -3.90 -14.26
CA ALA A 580 -0.90 -2.97 -13.22
C ALA A 580 -1.15 -3.67 -11.88
N ILE A 581 -0.91 -2.96 -10.78
CA ILE A 581 -1.19 -3.46 -9.43
C ILE A 581 -2.64 -3.13 -9.09
N PHE A 582 -3.42 -4.15 -8.74
CA PHE A 582 -4.81 -4.03 -8.34
C PHE A 582 -4.96 -4.35 -6.85
N ASN A 583 -5.63 -3.45 -6.11
CA ASN A 583 -5.62 -3.45 -4.65
C ASN A 583 -6.99 -3.09 -4.06
N ARG A 584 -7.45 -3.90 -3.09
CA ARG A 584 -8.59 -3.56 -2.24
C ARG A 584 -8.14 -3.24 -0.82
N GLN A 585 -8.65 -2.12 -0.29
CA GLN A 585 -8.44 -1.73 1.11
C GLN A 585 -9.60 -2.25 1.97
N PRO A 586 -9.35 -2.73 3.21
CA PRO A 586 -8.05 -2.82 3.89
C PRO A 586 -7.20 -3.98 3.38
N SER A 587 -5.90 -3.73 3.15
CA SER A 587 -4.96 -4.77 2.71
C SER A 587 -4.49 -5.59 3.91
N LEU A 588 -5.09 -6.77 4.12
CA LEU A 588 -4.84 -7.63 5.29
C LEU A 588 -3.67 -8.59 5.08
N HIS A 589 -3.43 -9.01 3.84
CA HIS A 589 -2.33 -9.89 3.47
C HIS A 589 -1.77 -9.47 2.11
N ARG A 590 -0.61 -10.03 1.71
CA ARG A 590 0.03 -9.65 0.44
C ARG A 590 -0.89 -9.83 -0.77
N MET A 591 -1.75 -10.85 -0.75
CA MET A 591 -2.70 -11.13 -1.85
C MET A 591 -3.84 -10.11 -1.97
N SER A 592 -3.99 -9.17 -1.03
CA SER A 592 -4.90 -8.04 -1.21
C SER A 592 -4.37 -7.01 -2.22
N MET A 593 -3.15 -7.22 -2.73
CA MET A 593 -2.47 -6.42 -3.73
C MET A 593 -1.73 -7.33 -4.71
N LEU A 594 -2.38 -7.68 -5.81
CA LEU A 594 -1.83 -8.53 -6.87
C LEU A 594 -1.71 -7.75 -8.17
N VAL A 595 -1.02 -8.35 -9.13
CA VAL A 595 -0.77 -7.77 -10.43
C VAL A 595 -1.66 -8.41 -11.47
N HIS A 596 -2.41 -7.58 -12.17
CA HIS A 596 -3.26 -7.96 -13.29
C HIS A 596 -2.71 -7.37 -14.60
N GLU A 597 -3.07 -8.03 -15.70
CA GLU A 597 -2.91 -7.58 -17.07
C GLU A 597 -4.16 -6.78 -17.47
N ILE A 598 -3.94 -5.57 -17.96
CA ILE A 598 -5.01 -4.65 -18.31
C ILE A 598 -5.72 -5.18 -19.55
N ARG A 599 -7.05 -5.08 -19.55
CA ARG A 599 -7.90 -5.22 -20.72
C ARG A 599 -8.82 -4.02 -20.83
N VAL A 600 -8.65 -3.22 -21.86
CA VAL A 600 -9.36 -1.96 -22.04
C VAL A 600 -10.75 -2.24 -22.58
N MET A 601 -11.77 -1.81 -21.84
CA MET A 601 -13.16 -2.09 -22.17
C MET A 601 -14.04 -0.85 -22.00
N GLY A 602 -15.18 -0.83 -22.69
CA GLY A 602 -16.21 0.18 -22.49
C GLY A 602 -16.84 0.08 -21.10
N GLY A 603 -17.14 1.22 -20.48
CA GLY A 603 -17.75 1.28 -19.15
C GLY A 603 -17.10 2.34 -18.25
N LYS A 604 -17.36 2.25 -16.94
CA LYS A 604 -16.81 3.15 -15.90
C LYS A 604 -16.30 2.41 -14.66
N THR A 605 -16.45 1.09 -14.61
CA THR A 605 -16.08 0.22 -13.48
C THR A 605 -14.83 -0.57 -13.81
N PHE A 606 -14.10 -1.00 -12.78
CA PHE A 606 -13.09 -2.03 -12.94
C PHE A 606 -13.77 -3.40 -12.98
N ARG A 607 -13.34 -4.28 -13.88
CA ARG A 607 -13.90 -5.64 -13.98
C ARG A 607 -12.83 -6.67 -13.71
N PHE A 608 -13.16 -7.76 -13.05
CA PHE A 608 -12.24 -8.86 -12.86
C PHE A 608 -13.01 -10.17 -12.63
N ASN A 609 -12.28 -11.29 -12.67
CA ASN A 609 -12.86 -12.61 -12.56
C ASN A 609 -13.40 -12.88 -11.14
N LEU A 610 -14.54 -13.57 -11.05
CA LEU A 610 -15.20 -13.92 -9.79
C LEU A 610 -14.34 -14.82 -8.88
N ALA A 611 -13.47 -15.66 -9.44
CA ALA A 611 -12.57 -16.52 -8.69
C ALA A 611 -11.57 -15.74 -7.81
N ASP A 612 -11.27 -14.48 -8.18
CA ASP A 612 -10.32 -13.62 -7.46
C ASP A 612 -10.99 -12.78 -6.35
N CYS A 613 -12.30 -12.92 -6.13
CA CYS A 613 -12.98 -12.17 -5.07
C CYS A 613 -12.43 -12.50 -3.68
N THR A 614 -12.09 -13.78 -3.43
CA THR A 614 -11.62 -14.27 -2.13
C THR A 614 -10.31 -13.61 -1.65
N PRO A 615 -9.22 -13.55 -2.44
CA PRO A 615 -8.00 -12.86 -2.01
C PRO A 615 -8.19 -11.35 -1.76
N TYR A 616 -9.12 -10.69 -2.44
CA TYR A 616 -9.44 -9.29 -2.17
C TYR A 616 -10.47 -9.10 -1.05
N ASN A 617 -11.11 -10.19 -0.61
CA ASN A 617 -12.31 -10.17 0.21
C ASN A 617 -13.36 -9.21 -0.35
N ALA A 618 -13.47 -9.15 -1.68
CA ALA A 618 -14.26 -8.19 -2.43
C ALA A 618 -15.67 -8.72 -2.68
N ASP A 619 -16.65 -7.83 -2.58
CA ASP A 619 -18.02 -8.06 -3.02
C ASP A 619 -18.44 -6.98 -4.04
N PHE A 620 -19.68 -7.03 -4.51
CA PHE A 620 -20.18 -6.14 -5.57
C PHE A 620 -21.36 -5.30 -5.07
N ASP A 621 -21.37 -4.90 -3.79
CA ASP A 621 -22.45 -4.09 -3.20
C ASP A 621 -22.22 -2.57 -3.33
N GLY A 622 -21.13 -2.17 -3.99
CA GLY A 622 -20.66 -0.78 -4.10
C GLY A 622 -19.18 -0.61 -3.79
N ASP A 623 -18.47 -1.70 -3.50
CA ASP A 623 -17.04 -1.74 -3.29
C ASP A 623 -16.22 -1.02 -4.38
N GLU A 624 -15.16 -0.33 -3.94
CA GLU A 624 -14.22 0.39 -4.81
C GLU A 624 -12.81 -0.15 -4.62
N MET A 625 -12.11 -0.40 -5.73
CA MET A 625 -10.72 -0.86 -5.74
C MET A 625 -9.78 0.15 -6.41
N ASN A 626 -8.50 0.06 -6.05
CA ASN A 626 -7.44 0.93 -6.56
C ASN A 626 -6.64 0.20 -7.63
N LEU A 627 -6.28 0.94 -8.69
CA LEU A 627 -5.38 0.50 -9.75
C LEU A 627 -4.13 1.40 -9.73
N HIS A 628 -2.94 0.80 -9.73
CA HIS A 628 -1.67 1.51 -9.78
C HIS A 628 -0.87 1.09 -11.02
N VAL A 629 -0.46 2.06 -11.84
CA VAL A 629 0.26 1.82 -13.10
C VAL A 629 1.76 1.98 -12.89
N ILE A 630 2.49 0.92 -13.19
CA ILE A 630 3.93 0.83 -12.92
C ILE A 630 4.73 1.53 -14.03
N GLN A 631 5.57 2.48 -13.64
CA GLN A 631 6.27 3.35 -14.58
C GLN A 631 7.60 2.79 -15.07
N SER A 632 8.47 2.26 -14.20
CA SER A 632 9.78 1.73 -14.60
C SER A 632 9.68 0.31 -15.17
N GLU A 633 10.54 -0.01 -16.13
CA GLU A 633 10.54 -1.33 -16.78
C GLU A 633 10.94 -2.44 -15.81
N GLU A 634 11.95 -2.18 -14.95
CA GLU A 634 12.39 -3.10 -13.89
C GLU A 634 11.24 -3.47 -12.94
N ALA A 635 10.47 -2.46 -12.49
CA ALA A 635 9.34 -2.70 -11.59
C ALA A 635 8.19 -3.42 -12.30
N ARG A 636 7.97 -3.17 -13.61
CA ARG A 636 6.98 -3.92 -14.40
C ARG A 636 7.38 -5.39 -14.53
N ALA A 637 8.66 -5.66 -14.77
CA ALA A 637 9.18 -7.02 -14.86
C ALA A 637 9.08 -7.75 -13.51
N GLU A 638 9.52 -7.12 -12.42
CA GLU A 638 9.41 -7.66 -11.06
C GLU A 638 7.95 -7.98 -10.70
N ALA A 639 7.04 -7.03 -10.95
CA ALA A 639 5.61 -7.19 -10.72
C ALA A 639 5.01 -8.34 -11.53
N ARG A 640 5.34 -8.44 -12.83
CA ARG A 640 4.85 -9.51 -13.71
C ARG A 640 5.34 -10.90 -13.28
N ILE A 641 6.59 -11.00 -12.83
CA ILE A 641 7.19 -12.29 -12.46
C ILE A 641 6.75 -12.74 -11.06
N LEU A 642 6.69 -11.83 -10.09
CA LEU A 642 6.52 -12.20 -8.68
C LEU A 642 5.10 -12.00 -8.14
N MET A 643 4.30 -11.11 -8.72
CA MET A 643 3.03 -10.66 -8.12
C MET A 643 1.80 -10.96 -8.98
N ARG A 644 1.97 -11.58 -10.15
CA ARG A 644 0.87 -11.95 -11.05
C ARG A 644 -0.10 -12.91 -10.33
N VAL A 645 -1.40 -12.76 -10.59
CA VAL A 645 -2.47 -13.47 -9.86
C VAL A 645 -2.25 -14.98 -9.82
N GLN A 646 -1.95 -15.60 -10.96
CA GLN A 646 -1.72 -17.05 -11.03
C GLN A 646 -0.58 -17.56 -10.14
N GLU A 647 0.42 -16.74 -9.82
CA GLU A 647 1.53 -17.14 -8.93
C GLU A 647 1.11 -17.16 -7.45
N HIS A 648 -0.08 -16.63 -7.13
CA HIS A 648 -0.66 -16.58 -5.80
C HIS A 648 -2.01 -17.32 -5.70
N ILE A 649 -2.25 -18.31 -6.57
CA ILE A 649 -3.40 -19.22 -6.43
C ILE A 649 -3.36 -19.90 -5.06
N ILE A 650 -2.17 -20.32 -4.60
CA ILE A 650 -1.97 -20.96 -3.30
C ILE A 650 -1.63 -19.93 -2.22
N SER A 651 -2.34 -20.00 -1.08
CA SER A 651 -2.16 -19.10 0.05
C SER A 651 -0.90 -19.44 0.87
N PRO A 652 -0.05 -18.45 1.21
CA PRO A 652 1.09 -18.64 2.10
C PRO A 652 0.69 -18.87 3.56
N ARG A 653 -0.60 -18.75 3.91
CA ARG A 653 -1.06 -18.96 5.28
C ARG A 653 -1.14 -20.45 5.64
N TYR A 654 -1.53 -21.29 4.68
CA TYR A 654 -1.84 -22.69 4.95
C TYR A 654 -1.53 -23.64 3.79
N GLY A 655 -1.03 -23.18 2.63
CA GLY A 655 -0.65 -24.07 1.53
C GLY A 655 -1.84 -24.74 0.82
N GLY A 656 -2.89 -23.98 0.55
CA GLY A 656 -4.04 -24.40 -0.26
C GLY A 656 -4.56 -23.26 -1.14
N SER A 657 -5.34 -23.58 -2.16
CA SER A 657 -5.88 -22.64 -3.14
C SER A 657 -6.82 -21.63 -2.48
N VAL A 658 -6.51 -20.34 -2.60
CA VAL A 658 -7.40 -19.24 -2.17
C VAL A 658 -8.23 -18.69 -3.33
N ILE A 659 -7.72 -18.81 -4.54
CA ILE A 659 -8.42 -18.49 -5.79
C ILE A 659 -9.11 -19.77 -6.25
N GLY A 660 -10.40 -19.71 -6.52
CA GLY A 660 -11.18 -20.89 -6.90
C GLY A 660 -12.66 -20.58 -7.10
N GLY A 661 -13.45 -21.63 -7.33
CA GLY A 661 -14.89 -21.50 -7.52
C GLY A 661 -15.58 -20.93 -6.28
N ILE A 662 -16.50 -20.00 -6.50
CA ILE A 662 -17.39 -19.45 -5.47
C ILE A 662 -18.84 -19.56 -5.94
N HIS A 663 -19.78 -19.68 -4.99
CA HIS A 663 -21.23 -19.64 -5.22
C HIS A 663 -21.65 -20.43 -6.48
N ASP A 664 -22.06 -19.75 -7.55
CA ASP A 664 -22.56 -20.31 -8.81
C ASP A 664 -21.59 -21.27 -9.48
N HIS A 665 -20.28 -21.09 -9.32
CA HIS A 665 -19.29 -22.05 -9.83
C HIS A 665 -19.41 -23.41 -9.14
N ILE A 666 -19.64 -23.39 -7.83
CA ILE A 666 -19.84 -24.61 -7.03
C ILE A 666 -21.18 -25.24 -7.38
N THR A 667 -22.25 -24.45 -7.48
CA THR A 667 -23.57 -24.94 -7.88
C THR A 667 -23.53 -25.56 -9.28
N GLY A 668 -22.90 -24.90 -10.25
CA GLY A 668 -22.81 -25.37 -11.63
C GLY A 668 -22.00 -26.66 -11.76
N ALA A 669 -20.88 -26.76 -11.04
CA ALA A 669 -20.09 -27.99 -11.00
C ALA A 669 -20.87 -29.14 -10.35
N TYR A 670 -21.61 -28.86 -9.28
CA TYR A 670 -22.45 -29.84 -8.61
C TYR A 670 -23.59 -30.31 -9.51
N LEU A 671 -24.34 -29.39 -10.14
CA LEU A 671 -25.42 -29.73 -11.09
C LEU A 671 -24.90 -30.55 -12.28
N LEU A 672 -23.69 -30.26 -12.75
CA LEU A 672 -23.07 -30.99 -13.84
C LEU A 672 -22.68 -32.43 -13.45
N THR A 673 -22.26 -32.66 -12.21
CA THR A 673 -21.63 -33.93 -11.80
C THR A 673 -22.47 -34.77 -10.83
N HIS A 674 -23.58 -34.22 -10.34
CA HIS A 674 -24.42 -34.89 -9.36
C HIS A 674 -25.43 -35.84 -10.02
N GLY A 675 -25.58 -37.04 -9.46
CA GLY A 675 -26.67 -37.96 -9.78
C GLY A 675 -26.71 -38.46 -11.24
N GLU A 676 -25.55 -38.61 -11.89
CA GLU A 676 -25.43 -38.96 -13.31
C GLU A 676 -26.22 -38.00 -14.23
N ALA A 677 -25.99 -36.70 -14.06
CA ALA A 677 -26.64 -35.67 -14.86
C ALA A 677 -26.44 -35.91 -16.37
N PHE A 678 -27.55 -35.92 -17.10
CA PHE A 678 -27.57 -36.11 -18.55
C PHE A 678 -27.74 -34.76 -19.26
N LEU A 679 -26.83 -34.43 -20.17
CA LEU A 679 -26.88 -33.23 -20.98
C LEU A 679 -27.26 -33.57 -22.41
N PRO A 680 -28.37 -33.02 -22.95
CA PRO A 680 -28.68 -33.12 -24.37
C PRO A 680 -27.54 -32.58 -25.23
N ARG A 681 -27.28 -33.19 -26.39
CA ARG A 681 -26.16 -32.82 -27.27
C ARG A 681 -26.07 -31.33 -27.57
N GLN A 682 -27.21 -30.66 -27.79
CA GLN A 682 -27.24 -29.22 -28.06
C GLN A 682 -26.72 -28.40 -26.86
N ALA A 683 -27.21 -28.68 -25.66
CA ALA A 683 -26.78 -27.99 -24.45
C ALA A 683 -25.29 -28.26 -24.14
N ALA A 684 -24.82 -29.49 -24.37
CA ALA A 684 -23.40 -29.82 -24.20
C ALA A 684 -22.49 -29.04 -25.17
N LEU A 685 -22.89 -28.91 -26.44
CA LEU A 685 -22.15 -28.13 -27.43
C LEU A 685 -22.16 -26.63 -27.10
N ASP A 686 -23.29 -26.08 -26.65
CA ASP A 686 -23.38 -24.68 -26.22
C ASP A 686 -22.43 -24.40 -25.03
N VAL A 687 -22.38 -25.32 -24.05
CA VAL A 687 -21.46 -25.21 -22.91
C VAL A 687 -20.01 -25.32 -23.35
N LEU A 688 -19.66 -26.28 -24.19
CA LEU A 688 -18.30 -26.45 -24.69
C LEU A 688 -17.84 -25.28 -25.58
N SER A 689 -18.77 -24.65 -26.30
CA SER A 689 -18.47 -23.43 -27.06
C SER A 689 -18.05 -22.27 -26.15
N SER A 690 -18.58 -22.20 -24.92
CA SER A 690 -18.24 -21.13 -23.98
C SER A 690 -16.80 -21.20 -23.45
N VAL A 691 -16.17 -22.38 -23.51
CA VAL A 691 -14.79 -22.61 -23.10
C VAL A 691 -13.83 -22.73 -24.28
N ASP A 692 -14.31 -22.44 -25.49
CA ASP A 692 -13.55 -22.56 -26.74
C ASP A 692 -12.90 -23.96 -26.90
N TRP A 693 -13.65 -25.02 -26.57
CA TRP A 693 -13.13 -26.40 -26.66
C TRP A 693 -13.02 -26.86 -28.12
N ASP A 694 -11.84 -27.33 -28.51
CA ASP A 694 -11.49 -27.81 -29.86
C ASP A 694 -11.03 -29.28 -29.92
N GLY A 695 -11.05 -29.98 -28.78
CA GLY A 695 -10.62 -31.38 -28.67
C GLY A 695 -11.71 -32.41 -28.95
N ASP A 696 -11.35 -33.69 -28.78
CA ASP A 696 -12.28 -34.81 -28.96
C ASP A 696 -13.41 -34.79 -27.92
N LEU A 697 -14.59 -35.25 -28.34
CA LEU A 697 -15.78 -35.37 -27.49
C LEU A 697 -15.88 -36.80 -26.96
N PRO A 698 -16.45 -37.00 -25.76
CA PRO A 698 -16.74 -38.33 -25.24
C PRO A 698 -17.78 -39.07 -26.10
N ASP A 699 -17.91 -40.37 -25.89
CA ASP A 699 -18.90 -41.18 -26.61
C ASP A 699 -20.33 -40.76 -26.22
N PRO A 700 -21.24 -40.54 -27.19
CA PRO A 700 -22.60 -40.10 -26.87
C PRO A 700 -23.43 -41.23 -26.25
N VAL A 701 -24.20 -40.87 -25.22
CA VAL A 701 -25.14 -41.76 -24.52
C VAL A 701 -26.57 -41.44 -24.95
N GLU A 702 -27.41 -42.47 -25.10
CA GLU A 702 -28.82 -42.31 -25.42
C GLU A 702 -29.69 -42.51 -24.16
N ARG A 703 -30.40 -41.47 -23.72
CA ARG A 703 -31.37 -41.53 -22.61
C ARG A 703 -32.70 -40.93 -23.05
N ASN A 704 -33.81 -41.63 -22.78
CA ASN A 704 -35.17 -41.18 -23.06
C ASN A 704 -35.42 -40.70 -24.51
N GLY A 705 -34.76 -41.32 -25.50
CA GLY A 705 -34.90 -40.95 -26.93
C GLY A 705 -34.14 -39.68 -27.34
N GLN A 706 -33.24 -39.18 -26.50
CA GLN A 706 -32.33 -38.08 -26.81
C GLN A 706 -30.88 -38.55 -26.71
N THR A 707 -30.06 -38.15 -27.70
CA THR A 707 -28.60 -38.35 -27.69
C THR A 707 -27.93 -37.20 -26.93
N GLY A 708 -27.03 -37.52 -26.01
CA GLY A 708 -26.35 -36.55 -25.17
C GLY A 708 -25.10 -37.13 -24.53
N TYR A 709 -24.65 -36.50 -23.44
CA TYR A 709 -23.43 -36.86 -22.73
C TYR A 709 -23.67 -36.87 -21.22
N LEU A 710 -22.83 -37.61 -20.49
CA LEU A 710 -22.83 -37.57 -19.04
C LEU A 710 -22.03 -36.36 -18.57
N GLY A 711 -22.55 -35.62 -17.59
CA GLY A 711 -21.91 -34.39 -17.15
C GLY A 711 -20.53 -34.59 -16.52
N ASN A 712 -20.28 -35.74 -15.88
CA ASN A 712 -18.96 -36.14 -15.41
C ASN A 712 -17.92 -36.23 -16.54
N GLU A 713 -18.30 -36.77 -17.70
CA GLU A 713 -17.42 -36.88 -18.86
C GLU A 713 -17.11 -35.49 -19.43
N ILE A 714 -18.12 -34.62 -19.50
CA ILE A 714 -17.95 -33.22 -19.94
C ILE A 714 -17.02 -32.45 -19.00
N PHE A 715 -17.15 -32.62 -17.68
CA PHE A 715 -16.27 -31.99 -16.71
C PHE A 715 -14.83 -32.54 -16.78
N SER A 716 -14.68 -33.84 -17.06
CA SER A 716 -13.38 -34.52 -17.17
C SER A 716 -12.52 -33.94 -18.31
N LEU A 717 -13.13 -33.38 -19.36
CA LEU A 717 -12.41 -32.68 -20.44
C LEU A 717 -11.54 -31.51 -19.94
N LEU A 718 -11.89 -30.90 -18.80
CA LEU A 718 -11.11 -29.80 -18.22
C LEU A 718 -9.91 -30.29 -17.40
N VAL A 719 -9.93 -31.53 -16.91
CA VAL A 719 -8.94 -32.04 -15.97
C VAL A 719 -7.82 -32.74 -16.72
N LYS A 720 -6.62 -32.18 -16.66
CA LYS A 720 -5.43 -32.84 -17.21
C LYS A 720 -5.06 -34.04 -16.34
N GLY A 721 -4.80 -35.18 -16.97
CA GLY A 721 -4.29 -36.36 -16.28
C GLY A 721 -2.87 -36.19 -15.73
N GLY A 722 -2.43 -37.12 -14.89
CA GLY A 722 -1.09 -37.12 -14.29
C GLY A 722 -1.06 -37.19 -12.77
N PHE A 723 -2.22 -37.31 -12.12
CA PHE A 723 -2.34 -37.58 -10.69
C PHE A 723 -3.57 -38.44 -10.39
N GLU A 724 -3.54 -39.13 -9.26
CA GLU A 724 -4.70 -39.83 -8.69
C GLU A 724 -5.15 -39.12 -7.41
N LEU A 725 -6.45 -38.86 -7.30
CA LEU A 725 -7.01 -38.16 -6.14
C LEU A 725 -8.30 -38.82 -5.67
N ASN A 726 -8.35 -39.18 -4.39
CA ASN A 726 -9.54 -39.71 -3.74
C ASN A 726 -9.90 -38.83 -2.53
N PHE A 727 -11.12 -38.30 -2.50
CA PHE A 727 -11.61 -37.51 -1.36
C PHE A 727 -13.11 -37.65 -1.14
N LYS A 728 -13.59 -37.24 0.03
CA LYS A 728 -15.02 -37.17 0.32
C LYS A 728 -15.54 -35.75 0.12
N ASN A 729 -16.59 -35.61 -0.69
CA ASN A 729 -17.31 -34.35 -0.82
C ASN A 729 -18.06 -34.02 0.48
N ARG A 730 -18.76 -32.88 0.52
CA ARG A 730 -19.48 -32.38 1.68
C ARG A 730 -20.75 -33.18 1.97
N ALA A 731 -21.36 -33.77 0.94
CA ALA A 731 -22.49 -34.70 1.07
C ALA A 731 -22.06 -36.09 1.60
N GLY A 732 -20.76 -36.40 1.62
CA GLY A 732 -20.20 -37.65 2.12
C GLY A 732 -19.95 -38.72 1.05
N GLU A 733 -20.19 -38.38 -0.22
CA GLU A 733 -19.87 -39.20 -1.39
C GLU A 733 -18.36 -39.22 -1.66
N SER A 734 -17.85 -40.35 -2.15
CA SER A 734 -16.46 -40.49 -2.58
C SER A 734 -16.30 -39.95 -4.00
N VAL A 735 -15.41 -38.98 -4.18
CA VAL A 735 -14.97 -38.46 -5.46
C VAL A 735 -13.61 -39.06 -5.78
N SER A 736 -13.47 -39.64 -6.97
CA SER A 736 -12.22 -40.18 -7.47
C SER A 736 -11.85 -39.56 -8.81
N VAL A 737 -10.56 -39.22 -8.95
CA VAL A 737 -9.97 -38.69 -10.18
C VAL A 737 -8.80 -39.57 -10.55
N SER A 738 -8.85 -40.16 -11.75
CA SER A 738 -7.82 -41.05 -12.29
C SER A 738 -7.62 -40.76 -13.77
N SER A 739 -6.38 -40.55 -14.21
CA SER A 739 -6.04 -40.32 -15.63
C SER A 739 -6.78 -39.15 -16.31
N GLY A 740 -7.37 -38.22 -15.54
CA GLY A 740 -8.19 -37.11 -16.04
C GLY A 740 -9.70 -37.34 -15.90
N ASP A 741 -10.13 -38.58 -15.70
CA ASP A 741 -11.55 -38.94 -15.52
C ASP A 741 -12.02 -38.64 -14.10
N VAL A 742 -13.14 -37.93 -13.98
CA VAL A 742 -13.72 -37.50 -12.71
C VAL A 742 -15.02 -38.25 -12.44
N SER A 743 -15.05 -39.02 -11.35
CA SER A 743 -16.27 -39.69 -10.87
C SER A 743 -16.71 -39.18 -9.50
N GLY A 744 -18.03 -39.13 -9.29
CA GLY A 744 -18.69 -38.53 -8.11
C GLY A 744 -19.02 -37.04 -8.30
N SER A 745 -19.73 -36.46 -7.32
CA SER A 745 -20.19 -35.07 -7.38
C SER A 745 -19.15 -34.06 -6.90
N ILE A 746 -18.79 -33.10 -7.76
CA ILE A 746 -17.88 -31.98 -7.48
C ILE A 746 -18.61 -30.85 -6.77
N ASP A 747 -18.08 -30.46 -5.62
CA ASP A 747 -18.66 -29.42 -4.77
C ASP A 747 -17.56 -28.42 -4.30
N LYS A 748 -17.83 -27.68 -3.21
CA LYS A 748 -16.85 -26.78 -2.61
C LYS A 748 -15.50 -27.46 -2.28
N ARG A 749 -15.48 -28.74 -1.90
CA ARG A 749 -14.24 -29.49 -1.61
C ARG A 749 -13.48 -29.89 -2.85
N GLY A 750 -14.12 -29.90 -4.01
CA GLY A 750 -13.45 -30.17 -5.28
C GLY A 750 -12.73 -28.92 -5.79
N ILE A 751 -13.49 -27.86 -6.05
CA ILE A 751 -13.02 -26.67 -6.80
C ILE A 751 -13.13 -25.35 -6.03
N GLY A 752 -13.66 -25.38 -4.82
CA GLY A 752 -13.99 -24.17 -4.07
C GLY A 752 -12.76 -23.44 -3.55
N ALA A 753 -12.83 -22.12 -3.43
CA ALA A 753 -11.81 -21.34 -2.73
C ALA A 753 -11.62 -21.85 -1.29
N GLU A 754 -10.35 -21.94 -0.86
CA GLU A 754 -9.82 -22.45 0.42
C GLU A 754 -9.88 -23.96 0.65
N ASP A 755 -10.78 -24.71 0.00
CA ASP A 755 -11.00 -26.15 0.25
C ASP A 755 -10.87 -27.03 -1.00
N GLY A 756 -10.58 -26.45 -2.17
CA GLY A 756 -10.56 -27.12 -3.46
C GLY A 756 -9.41 -28.12 -3.62
N ARG A 757 -9.66 -29.40 -3.30
CA ARG A 757 -8.66 -30.48 -3.36
C ARG A 757 -8.26 -30.86 -4.78
N LEU A 758 -9.20 -30.83 -5.72
CA LEU A 758 -8.92 -31.08 -7.13
C LEU A 758 -8.10 -29.93 -7.70
N LEU A 759 -8.50 -28.69 -7.39
CA LEU A 759 -7.76 -27.50 -7.80
C LEU A 759 -6.33 -27.49 -7.25
N ASP A 760 -6.15 -27.79 -5.96
CA ASP A 760 -4.83 -27.91 -5.34
C ASP A 760 -3.96 -28.94 -6.08
N ALA A 761 -4.51 -30.11 -6.42
CA ALA A 761 -3.79 -31.17 -7.11
C ALA A 761 -3.35 -30.77 -8.53
N VAL A 762 -4.22 -30.09 -9.29
CA VAL A 762 -3.90 -29.58 -10.64
C VAL A 762 -2.76 -28.57 -10.59
N VAL A 763 -2.83 -27.60 -9.68
CA VAL A 763 -1.81 -26.53 -9.56
C VAL A 763 -0.47 -27.10 -9.08
N GLN A 764 -0.49 -28.02 -8.11
CA GLN A 764 0.73 -28.62 -7.56
C GLN A 764 1.44 -29.54 -8.56
N THR A 765 0.69 -30.26 -9.39
CA THR A 765 1.26 -31.23 -10.34
C THR A 765 1.70 -30.59 -11.65
N HIS A 766 0.92 -29.64 -12.17
CA HIS A 766 1.14 -29.07 -13.51
C HIS A 766 1.64 -27.62 -13.50
N GLY A 767 1.75 -26.99 -12.33
CA GLY A 767 2.19 -25.62 -12.18
C GLY A 767 1.08 -24.57 -12.29
N THR A 768 1.46 -23.30 -12.12
CA THR A 768 0.54 -22.17 -12.00
C THR A 768 -0.10 -21.77 -13.33
N ASP A 769 0.60 -21.92 -14.46
CA ASP A 769 0.07 -21.61 -15.80
C ASP A 769 -1.12 -22.53 -16.17
N VAL A 770 -0.96 -23.84 -16.01
CA VAL A 770 -2.04 -24.83 -16.26
C VAL A 770 -3.16 -24.67 -15.23
N GLY A 771 -2.81 -24.35 -13.98
CA GLY A 771 -3.80 -24.01 -12.94
C GLY A 771 -4.67 -22.82 -13.32
N ALA A 772 -4.08 -21.75 -13.87
CA ALA A 772 -4.81 -20.58 -14.33
C ALA A 772 -5.74 -20.89 -15.52
N GLU A 773 -5.26 -21.69 -16.48
CA GLU A 773 -6.07 -22.15 -17.60
C GLU A 773 -7.27 -22.99 -17.13
N PHE A 774 -7.04 -23.91 -16.19
CA PHE A 774 -8.09 -24.73 -15.58
C PHE A 774 -9.15 -23.85 -14.90
N ILE A 775 -8.75 -22.85 -14.09
CA ILE A 775 -9.69 -21.94 -13.43
C ILE A 775 -10.49 -21.13 -14.47
N ASN A 776 -9.84 -20.60 -15.51
CA ASN A 776 -10.50 -19.82 -16.55
C ASN A 776 -11.57 -20.65 -17.30
N LYS A 777 -11.25 -21.90 -17.66
CA LYS A 777 -12.20 -22.79 -18.35
C LYS A 777 -13.30 -23.28 -17.40
N MET A 778 -12.95 -23.65 -16.16
CA MET A 778 -13.89 -24.11 -15.14
C MET A 778 -14.92 -23.02 -14.79
N THR A 779 -14.50 -21.78 -14.62
CA THR A 779 -15.40 -20.67 -14.27
C THR A 779 -16.42 -20.39 -15.38
N LYS A 780 -15.99 -20.40 -16.65
CA LYS A 780 -16.88 -20.25 -17.81
C LYS A 780 -17.84 -21.43 -17.95
N MET A 781 -17.33 -22.67 -17.90
CA MET A 781 -18.15 -23.88 -18.04
C MET A 781 -19.24 -23.95 -16.97
N THR A 782 -18.87 -23.74 -15.70
CA THR A 782 -19.83 -23.84 -14.59
C THR A 782 -20.94 -22.80 -14.67
N ILE A 783 -20.64 -21.58 -15.14
CA ILE A 783 -21.66 -20.54 -15.37
C ILE A 783 -22.53 -20.90 -16.58
N ALA A 784 -21.95 -21.39 -17.66
CA ALA A 784 -22.69 -21.84 -18.84
C ALA A 784 -23.68 -22.96 -18.47
N ILE A 785 -23.26 -23.89 -17.60
CA ILE A 785 -24.12 -24.96 -17.07
C ILE A 785 -25.27 -24.40 -16.23
N CYS A 786 -24.98 -23.52 -15.26
CA CYS A 786 -26.03 -22.88 -14.46
C CYS A 786 -27.06 -22.17 -15.33
N THR A 787 -26.60 -21.54 -16.43
CA THR A 787 -27.46 -20.84 -17.39
C THR A 787 -28.29 -21.81 -18.22
N ALA A 788 -27.68 -22.89 -18.70
CA ALA A 788 -28.34 -23.87 -19.57
C ALA A 788 -29.37 -24.73 -18.82
N MET A 789 -29.03 -25.18 -17.60
CA MET A 789 -29.94 -25.99 -16.79
C MET A 789 -31.00 -25.15 -16.07
N GLY A 790 -30.71 -23.87 -15.84
CA GLY A 790 -31.55 -22.96 -15.06
C GLY A 790 -31.48 -23.29 -13.57
N PHE A 791 -31.09 -22.31 -12.76
CA PHE A 791 -31.05 -22.46 -11.31
C PHE A 791 -31.69 -21.25 -10.64
N THR A 792 -32.68 -21.51 -9.77
CA THR A 792 -33.41 -20.46 -9.04
C THR A 792 -33.86 -21.00 -7.69
N THR A 793 -34.08 -20.10 -6.74
CA THR A 793 -34.70 -20.42 -5.45
C THR A 793 -36.07 -19.78 -5.36
N GLY A 794 -37.06 -20.55 -4.93
CA GLY A 794 -38.42 -20.09 -4.66
C GLY A 794 -38.66 -19.83 -3.17
N ILE A 795 -39.84 -19.28 -2.85
CA ILE A 795 -40.28 -19.17 -1.45
C ILE A 795 -40.75 -20.53 -0.91
N ASP A 796 -41.16 -21.42 -1.82
CA ASP A 796 -41.62 -22.78 -1.59
C ASP A 796 -40.50 -23.75 -1.23
N ASP A 797 -39.25 -23.38 -1.51
CA ASP A 797 -38.06 -24.12 -1.05
C ASP A 797 -37.96 -24.20 0.49
N GLU A 798 -38.70 -23.37 1.22
CA GLU A 798 -38.73 -23.38 2.69
C GLU A 798 -40.09 -23.83 3.24
N ASP A 799 -41.03 -24.25 2.38
CA ASP A 799 -42.36 -24.64 2.80
C ASP A 799 -42.36 -26.03 3.45
N LEU A 800 -42.83 -26.07 4.69
CA LEU A 800 -43.04 -27.29 5.45
C LEU A 800 -44.51 -27.70 5.44
N PRO A 801 -44.81 -29.01 5.40
CA PRO A 801 -46.18 -29.50 5.50
C PRO A 801 -46.80 -29.13 6.86
N PRO A 802 -48.14 -29.03 6.96
CA PRO A 802 -48.82 -28.66 8.21
C PRO A 802 -48.44 -29.55 9.40
N GLU A 803 -48.29 -30.86 9.17
CA GLU A 803 -47.89 -31.84 10.18
C GLU A 803 -46.54 -31.52 10.81
N ALA A 804 -45.58 -31.04 10.01
CA ALA A 804 -44.26 -30.65 10.48
C ALA A 804 -44.29 -29.35 11.31
N LYS A 805 -45.16 -28.41 10.92
CA LYS A 805 -45.35 -27.16 11.67
C LYS A 805 -45.95 -27.44 13.06
N GLU A 806 -46.93 -28.33 13.13
CA GLU A 806 -47.49 -28.79 14.41
C GLU A 806 -46.44 -29.49 15.27
N GLU A 807 -45.59 -30.34 14.67
CA GLU A 807 -44.51 -30.99 15.39
C GLU A 807 -43.48 -30.01 15.94
N ILE A 808 -43.06 -29.03 15.13
CA ILE A 808 -42.15 -27.97 15.56
C ILE A 808 -42.74 -27.16 16.72
N ASP A 809 -44.03 -26.84 16.65
CA ASP A 809 -44.73 -26.14 17.74
C ASP A 809 -44.77 -26.98 19.02
N ARG A 810 -45.00 -28.30 18.91
CA ARG A 810 -44.92 -29.23 20.07
C ARG A 810 -43.54 -29.24 20.71
N ILE A 811 -42.47 -29.32 19.90
CA ILE A 811 -41.09 -29.33 20.39
C ILE A 811 -40.75 -28.02 21.11
N ASN A 812 -41.13 -26.87 20.53
CA ASN A 812 -40.90 -25.55 21.13
C ASN A 812 -41.64 -25.37 22.47
N ILE A 813 -42.88 -25.87 22.57
CA ILE A 813 -43.65 -25.86 23.82
C ILE A 813 -42.96 -26.76 24.85
N ALA A 814 -42.59 -27.99 24.48
CA ALA A 814 -41.89 -28.91 25.37
C ALA A 814 -40.55 -28.33 25.87
N ALA A 815 -39.80 -27.64 25.02
CA ALA A 815 -38.58 -26.94 25.43
C ALA A 815 -38.85 -25.82 26.44
N SER A 816 -39.93 -25.05 26.24
CA SER A 816 -40.34 -23.99 27.17
C SER A 816 -40.78 -24.56 28.53
N GLU A 817 -41.52 -25.67 28.54
CA GLU A 817 -41.92 -26.38 29.75
C GLU A 817 -40.72 -26.94 30.53
N LYS A 818 -39.70 -27.48 29.83
CA LYS A 818 -38.43 -27.89 30.44
C LYS A 818 -37.72 -26.71 31.11
N VAL A 819 -37.74 -25.52 30.50
CA VAL A 819 -37.20 -24.29 31.11
C VAL A 819 -37.96 -23.91 32.38
N ASP A 820 -39.29 -23.98 32.37
CA ASP A 820 -40.10 -23.70 33.56
C ASP A 820 -39.87 -24.71 34.68
N ALA A 821 -39.69 -25.99 34.35
CA ALA A 821 -39.31 -27.02 35.31
C ALA A 821 -37.92 -26.74 35.92
N GLU A 822 -36.97 -26.27 35.13
CA GLU A 822 -35.63 -25.91 35.61
C GLU A 822 -35.64 -24.65 36.49
N LEU A 823 -36.47 -23.65 36.15
CA LEU A 823 -36.73 -22.47 36.98
C LEU A 823 -37.38 -22.86 38.33
N ALA A 824 -38.27 -23.87 38.33
CA ALA A 824 -38.87 -24.38 39.55
C ALA A 824 -37.84 -25.04 40.48
N LYS A 825 -36.87 -25.79 39.94
CA LYS A 825 -35.75 -26.38 40.72
C LYS A 825 -34.86 -25.31 41.37
N PHE A 826 -34.68 -24.17 40.70
CA PHE A 826 -33.89 -23.06 41.24
C PHE A 826 -34.54 -22.39 42.46
N GLY A 827 -35.88 -22.33 42.51
CA GLY A 827 -36.63 -21.71 43.60
C GLY A 827 -36.39 -20.20 43.73
N LYS A 828 -36.62 -19.62 44.93
CA LYS A 828 -36.50 -18.15 45.15
C LYS A 828 -35.06 -17.65 45.23
N ASP A 829 -34.17 -18.41 45.89
CA ASP A 829 -32.80 -17.95 46.24
C ASP A 829 -31.69 -18.89 45.72
N GLY A 830 -32.00 -19.97 45.00
CA GLY A 830 -30.99 -20.86 44.39
C GLY A 830 -30.10 -21.65 45.37
N ARG A 831 -30.34 -21.57 46.69
CA ARG A 831 -29.44 -22.15 47.72
C ARG A 831 -29.34 -23.68 47.71
N LYS A 832 -30.36 -24.37 47.20
CA LYS A 832 -30.40 -25.84 47.08
C LYS A 832 -30.17 -26.31 45.63
N TYR A 833 -29.84 -25.40 44.73
CA TYR A 833 -29.65 -25.71 43.33
C TYR A 833 -28.23 -26.27 43.11
N GLU A 834 -28.13 -27.35 42.35
CA GLU A 834 -26.85 -27.97 42.03
C GLU A 834 -26.03 -27.07 41.11
N THR A 835 -24.89 -26.61 41.61
CA THR A 835 -24.03 -25.66 40.89
C THR A 835 -22.90 -26.37 40.18
N ARG A 836 -22.62 -26.01 38.93
CA ARG A 836 -21.41 -26.47 38.24
C ARG A 836 -20.16 -25.88 38.92
N PRO A 837 -19.03 -26.61 38.97
CA PRO A 837 -17.79 -26.11 39.55
C PRO A 837 -17.36 -24.77 38.95
N GLY A 838 -17.04 -23.79 39.80
CA GLY A 838 -16.56 -22.46 39.37
C GLY A 838 -17.64 -21.50 38.86
N ARG A 839 -18.93 -21.87 38.91
CA ARG A 839 -20.05 -21.01 38.52
C ARG A 839 -20.95 -20.69 39.71
N THR A 840 -21.60 -19.54 39.66
CA THR A 840 -22.67 -19.24 40.62
C THR A 840 -23.93 -20.07 40.33
N PRO A 841 -24.83 -20.27 41.30
CA PRO A 841 -26.10 -20.95 41.05
C PRO A 841 -26.91 -20.32 39.91
N LEU A 842 -26.91 -18.99 39.82
CA LEU A 842 -27.63 -18.26 38.76
C LEU A 842 -27.00 -18.47 37.39
N GLU A 843 -25.67 -18.48 37.29
CA GLU A 843 -24.98 -18.77 36.03
C GLU A 843 -25.21 -20.22 35.59
N THR A 844 -25.21 -21.16 36.54
CA THR A 844 -25.50 -22.58 36.27
C THR A 844 -26.92 -22.74 35.73
N LEU A 845 -27.90 -22.06 36.33
CA LEU A 845 -29.28 -22.04 35.84
C LEU A 845 -29.36 -21.52 34.41
N GLU A 846 -28.76 -20.36 34.13
CA GLU A 846 -28.80 -19.76 32.79
C GLU A 846 -28.12 -20.66 31.74
N GLU A 847 -27.02 -21.33 32.10
CA GLU A 847 -26.33 -22.27 31.21
C GLU A 847 -27.16 -23.54 30.93
N ASN A 848 -27.80 -24.10 31.96
CA ASN A 848 -28.69 -25.25 31.81
C ASN A 848 -29.91 -24.88 30.93
N ILE A 849 -30.51 -23.70 31.14
CA ILE A 849 -31.61 -23.20 30.29
C ILE A 849 -31.14 -23.03 28.84
N LEU A 850 -29.97 -22.44 28.61
CA LEU A 850 -29.42 -22.31 27.26
C LEU A 850 -29.23 -23.67 26.58
N THR A 851 -28.75 -24.67 27.31
CA THR A 851 -28.56 -26.04 26.80
C THR A 851 -29.90 -26.64 26.37
N ILE A 852 -30.94 -26.53 27.21
CA ILE A 852 -32.30 -27.01 26.91
C ILE A 852 -32.86 -26.35 25.65
N LEU A 853 -32.70 -25.02 25.52
CA LEU A 853 -33.21 -24.27 24.36
C LEU A 853 -32.41 -24.57 23.08
N ASP A 854 -31.10 -24.77 23.18
CA ASP A 854 -30.24 -25.15 22.05
C ASP A 854 -30.55 -26.59 21.58
N GLU A 855 -30.86 -27.51 22.49
CA GLU A 855 -31.36 -28.87 22.17
C GLU A 855 -32.72 -28.82 21.46
N GLY A 856 -33.68 -28.06 21.98
CA GLY A 856 -34.99 -27.89 21.34
C GLY A 856 -34.88 -27.29 19.93
N LYS A 857 -34.00 -26.30 19.76
CA LYS A 857 -33.68 -25.76 18.43
C LYS A 857 -33.11 -26.84 17.50
N ALA A 858 -32.18 -27.68 17.97
CA ALA A 858 -31.60 -28.74 17.16
C ALA A 858 -32.65 -29.78 16.72
N GLU A 859 -33.56 -30.16 17.62
CA GLU A 859 -34.68 -31.06 17.31
C GLU A 859 -35.60 -30.47 16.23
N THR A 860 -36.06 -29.22 16.39
CA THR A 860 -36.88 -28.54 15.36
C THR A 860 -36.16 -28.44 14.01
N GLY A 861 -34.85 -28.20 14.05
CA GLY A 861 -34.03 -28.14 12.85
C GLY A 861 -33.89 -29.47 12.14
N ASN A 862 -33.81 -30.59 12.87
CA ASN A 862 -33.75 -31.93 12.28
C ASN A 862 -35.07 -32.30 11.59
N VAL A 863 -36.21 -31.96 12.19
CA VAL A 863 -37.54 -32.14 11.58
C VAL A 863 -37.64 -31.36 10.27
N ALA A 864 -37.19 -30.10 10.26
CA ALA A 864 -37.16 -29.30 9.05
C ALA A 864 -36.26 -29.94 7.97
N LYS A 865 -35.04 -30.35 8.33
CA LYS A 865 -34.07 -30.95 7.38
C LYS A 865 -34.55 -32.24 6.73
N SER A 866 -35.25 -33.11 7.45
CA SER A 866 -35.70 -34.40 6.89
C SER A 866 -36.88 -34.26 5.92
N LEU A 867 -37.56 -33.12 5.92
CA LEU A 867 -38.76 -32.88 5.12
C LEU A 867 -38.53 -31.93 3.95
N LEU A 868 -37.40 -31.20 3.96
CA LEU A 868 -36.92 -30.46 2.80
C LEU A 868 -36.34 -31.46 1.80
N GLY A 869 -36.93 -31.57 0.60
CA GLY A 869 -36.52 -32.56 -0.39
C GLY A 869 -35.10 -32.33 -0.94
N ASP A 870 -34.41 -33.40 -1.32
CA ASP A 870 -33.02 -33.34 -1.81
C ASP A 870 -32.87 -32.60 -3.15
N ASN A 871 -33.92 -32.57 -3.97
CA ASN A 871 -33.95 -31.86 -5.26
C ASN A 871 -34.30 -30.36 -5.14
N ASN A 872 -34.43 -29.85 -3.91
CA ASN A 872 -34.71 -28.44 -3.66
C ASN A 872 -33.45 -27.59 -3.90
N SER A 873 -33.57 -26.51 -4.67
CA SER A 873 -32.46 -25.61 -4.99
C SER A 873 -31.74 -25.06 -3.75
N ALA A 874 -32.48 -24.68 -2.71
CA ALA A 874 -31.90 -24.19 -1.47
C ALA A 874 -31.09 -25.28 -0.75
N VAL A 875 -31.59 -26.52 -0.74
CA VAL A 875 -30.89 -27.69 -0.19
C VAL A 875 -29.64 -28.00 -1.01
N LEU A 876 -29.71 -27.96 -2.34
CA LEU A 876 -28.56 -28.15 -3.23
C LEU A 876 -27.46 -27.11 -2.97
N MET A 877 -27.80 -25.83 -2.77
CA MET A 877 -26.80 -24.81 -2.41
C MET A 877 -26.16 -25.07 -1.03
N ALA A 878 -26.96 -25.49 -0.05
CA ALA A 878 -26.49 -25.74 1.30
C ALA A 878 -25.60 -26.99 1.40
N THR A 879 -25.94 -28.05 0.66
CA THR A 879 -25.22 -29.34 0.62
C THR A 879 -23.94 -29.24 -0.20
N SER A 880 -23.98 -28.65 -1.40
CA SER A 880 -22.78 -28.39 -2.22
C SER A 880 -21.82 -27.39 -1.57
N GLY A 881 -22.33 -26.52 -0.71
CA GLY A 881 -21.58 -25.45 -0.07
C GLY A 881 -21.29 -24.25 -0.96
N ALA A 882 -22.08 -24.08 -2.01
CA ALA A 882 -22.14 -22.85 -2.77
C ALA A 882 -22.49 -21.67 -1.85
N ARG A 883 -23.68 -21.67 -1.23
CA ARG A 883 -24.10 -20.59 -0.33
C ARG A 883 -25.10 -21.10 0.71
N GLY A 884 -24.93 -20.65 1.95
CA GLY A 884 -25.79 -21.07 3.06
C GLY A 884 -25.38 -22.41 3.69
N SER A 885 -26.11 -22.78 4.73
CA SER A 885 -25.94 -24.04 5.46
C SER A 885 -27.30 -24.66 5.75
N MET A 886 -27.32 -25.97 6.00
CA MET A 886 -28.55 -26.66 6.41
C MET A 886 -29.11 -26.11 7.72
N ASP A 887 -28.27 -25.55 8.59
CA ASP A 887 -28.72 -24.90 9.83
C ASP A 887 -29.42 -23.56 9.56
N ASN A 888 -28.98 -22.81 8.54
CA ASN A 888 -29.65 -21.57 8.14
C ASN A 888 -31.03 -21.87 7.54
N LEU A 889 -31.14 -22.88 6.69
CA LEU A 889 -32.43 -23.33 6.16
C LEU A 889 -33.36 -23.82 7.27
N ALA A 890 -32.83 -24.61 8.20
CA ALA A 890 -33.57 -25.03 9.39
C ALA A 890 -34.08 -23.85 10.24
N MET A 891 -33.32 -22.75 10.34
CA MET A 891 -33.78 -21.54 11.03
C MET A 891 -34.84 -20.76 10.25
N MET A 892 -34.75 -20.74 8.91
CA MET A 892 -35.71 -20.04 8.04
C MET A 892 -37.06 -20.74 7.97
N ALA A 893 -37.06 -22.08 7.95
CA ALA A 893 -38.26 -22.90 7.89
C ALA A 893 -38.79 -23.29 9.29
N GLY A 894 -37.90 -23.69 10.20
CA GLY A 894 -38.22 -24.30 11.51
C GLY A 894 -38.37 -23.32 12.66
N SER A 895 -37.27 -23.04 13.40
CA SER A 895 -37.25 -22.06 14.50
C SER A 895 -35.88 -21.36 14.62
N ILE A 896 -35.87 -20.07 14.98
CA ILE A 896 -34.62 -19.29 15.10
C ILE A 896 -33.85 -19.64 16.38
N GLY A 897 -34.58 -19.81 17.49
CA GLY A 897 -34.04 -20.15 18.81
C GLY A 897 -33.71 -18.94 19.67
N GLN A 898 -32.76 -19.08 20.59
CA GLN A 898 -32.45 -18.06 21.61
C GLN A 898 -31.43 -17.02 21.13
N PRO A 899 -31.79 -15.73 21.00
CA PRO A 899 -30.86 -14.63 20.81
C PRO A 899 -30.01 -14.43 22.07
N LYS A 900 -28.71 -14.22 21.88
CA LYS A 900 -27.74 -14.04 22.96
C LYS A 900 -27.19 -12.61 22.88
N VAL A 901 -26.98 -11.99 24.05
CA VAL A 901 -26.26 -10.73 24.20
C VAL A 901 -25.08 -10.90 25.14
N ARG A 902 -23.84 -10.70 24.67
CA ARG A 902 -22.60 -10.95 25.41
C ARG A 902 -22.53 -12.33 26.08
N GLY A 903 -23.04 -13.35 25.38
CA GLY A 903 -23.08 -14.74 25.84
C GLY A 903 -24.18 -15.06 26.86
N LYS A 904 -25.06 -14.10 27.22
CA LYS A 904 -26.20 -14.30 28.11
C LYS A 904 -27.53 -14.15 27.37
N ARG A 905 -28.63 -14.64 27.94
CA ARG A 905 -29.99 -14.30 27.47
C ARG A 905 -30.27 -12.81 27.72
N LEU A 906 -31.37 -12.29 27.17
CA LEU A 906 -31.71 -10.88 27.29
C LEU A 906 -32.04 -10.49 28.74
N GLU A 907 -31.25 -9.60 29.34
CA GLU A 907 -31.49 -9.09 30.69
C GLU A 907 -31.76 -7.58 30.74
N ARG A 908 -31.26 -6.84 29.75
CA ARG A 908 -31.38 -5.38 29.69
C ARG A 908 -32.77 -4.99 29.23
N GLY A 909 -33.47 -4.20 30.04
CA GLY A 909 -34.83 -3.75 29.77
C GLY A 909 -35.36 -2.84 30.87
N TYR A 910 -36.65 -2.96 31.16
CA TYR A 910 -37.31 -2.29 32.29
C TYR A 910 -36.89 -2.91 33.64
N GLN A 911 -37.25 -2.25 34.74
CA GLN A 911 -37.01 -2.80 36.08
C GLN A 911 -37.71 -4.18 36.23
N ASP A 912 -36.90 -5.21 36.51
CA ASP A 912 -37.28 -6.61 36.67
C ASP A 912 -37.90 -7.31 35.44
N ARG A 913 -37.77 -6.77 34.21
CA ARG A 913 -38.29 -7.43 32.99
C ARG A 913 -37.66 -6.88 31.70
N VAL A 914 -37.60 -7.67 30.64
CA VAL A 914 -37.02 -7.22 29.35
C VAL A 914 -37.95 -6.23 28.63
N LEU A 915 -39.22 -6.59 28.43
CA LEU A 915 -40.24 -5.76 27.78
C LEU A 915 -41.41 -5.46 28.73
N SER A 916 -42.13 -4.36 28.47
CA SER A 916 -43.32 -3.95 29.23
C SER A 916 -44.50 -4.92 29.13
N HIS A 917 -44.52 -5.75 28.07
CA HIS A 917 -45.53 -6.78 27.81
C HIS A 917 -45.43 -7.99 28.74
N PHE A 918 -44.27 -8.18 29.40
CA PHE A 918 -44.04 -9.31 30.28
C PHE A 918 -44.26 -8.95 31.77
N PRO A 919 -44.69 -9.92 32.60
CA PRO A 919 -44.75 -9.72 34.05
C PRO A 919 -43.35 -9.49 34.66
N ARG A 920 -43.30 -8.78 35.78
CA ARG A 920 -42.03 -8.53 36.49
C ARG A 920 -41.49 -9.81 37.12
N LYS A 921 -40.17 -9.96 37.14
CA LYS A 921 -39.38 -11.06 37.74
C LYS A 921 -39.53 -12.43 37.06
N VAL A 922 -40.26 -12.53 35.96
CA VAL A 922 -40.39 -13.76 35.18
C VAL A 922 -39.17 -13.95 34.29
N LYS A 923 -38.62 -15.17 34.25
CA LYS A 923 -37.38 -15.54 33.54
C LYS A 923 -37.58 -16.72 32.57
N GLY A 924 -38.82 -16.97 32.15
CA GLY A 924 -39.19 -18.01 31.19
C GLY A 924 -38.54 -17.81 29.83
N ALA A 925 -38.73 -18.77 28.93
CA ALA A 925 -38.12 -18.76 27.60
C ALA A 925 -38.55 -17.52 26.80
N LYS A 926 -39.85 -17.23 26.72
CA LYS A 926 -40.41 -16.10 25.95
C LYS A 926 -40.01 -14.74 26.53
N GLU A 927 -40.05 -14.57 27.85
CA GLU A 927 -39.72 -13.30 28.53
C GLU A 927 -38.23 -12.93 28.40
N LYS A 928 -37.37 -13.93 28.21
CA LYS A 928 -35.93 -13.78 27.97
C LYS A 928 -35.56 -13.88 26.49
N GLY A 929 -36.57 -13.87 25.62
CA GLY A 929 -36.48 -13.65 24.19
C GLY A 929 -36.18 -14.87 23.34
N PHE A 930 -36.52 -16.07 23.79
CA PHE A 930 -36.58 -17.24 22.90
C PHE A 930 -37.54 -16.98 21.74
N VAL A 931 -37.06 -17.16 20.51
CA VAL A 931 -37.84 -16.96 19.28
C VAL A 931 -38.27 -18.32 18.76
N SER A 932 -39.55 -18.66 18.98
CA SER A 932 -40.15 -19.92 18.51
C SER A 932 -40.52 -19.86 17.02
N SER A 933 -40.78 -18.66 16.50
CA SER A 933 -41.13 -18.45 15.09
C SER A 933 -39.92 -18.57 14.16
N SER A 934 -40.19 -18.91 12.90
CA SER A 934 -39.23 -18.86 11.80
C SER A 934 -39.39 -17.60 10.95
N PHE A 935 -38.42 -17.31 10.08
CA PHE A 935 -38.54 -16.16 9.16
C PHE A 935 -39.69 -16.35 8.17
N LYS A 936 -39.95 -17.58 7.72
CA LYS A 936 -41.05 -17.91 6.81
C LYS A 936 -42.42 -17.73 7.48
N ARG A 937 -42.58 -18.14 8.75
CA ARG A 937 -43.83 -17.94 9.51
C ARG A 937 -44.08 -16.46 9.83
N GLY A 938 -43.00 -15.70 10.02
CA GLY A 938 -43.04 -14.31 10.46
C GLY A 938 -42.92 -14.19 11.99
N LEU A 939 -42.26 -13.12 12.44
CA LEU A 939 -41.94 -12.90 13.86
C LEU A 939 -43.05 -12.13 14.58
N GLU A 940 -43.31 -12.50 15.84
CA GLU A 940 -44.14 -11.66 16.71
C GLU A 940 -43.44 -10.32 17.01
N PRO A 941 -44.17 -9.23 17.32
CA PRO A 941 -43.55 -7.93 17.63
C PRO A 941 -42.52 -7.99 18.76
N THR A 942 -42.73 -8.84 19.77
CA THR A 942 -41.77 -9.05 20.86
C THR A 942 -40.53 -9.79 20.39
N GLU A 943 -40.69 -10.84 19.57
CA GLU A 943 -39.59 -11.61 18.98
C GLU A 943 -38.74 -10.74 18.06
N PHE A 944 -39.37 -9.95 17.18
CA PHE A 944 -38.69 -9.04 16.27
C PHE A 944 -37.80 -8.04 17.01
N PHE A 945 -38.32 -7.41 18.07
CA PHE A 945 -37.53 -6.47 18.86
C PHE A 945 -36.37 -7.17 19.57
N MET A 946 -36.63 -8.31 20.21
CA MET A 946 -35.63 -9.07 20.97
C MET A 946 -34.51 -9.61 20.07
N LEU A 947 -34.85 -10.09 18.87
CA LEU A 947 -33.89 -10.51 17.84
C LEU A 947 -33.04 -9.33 17.35
N SER A 948 -33.67 -8.17 17.12
CA SER A 948 -32.98 -6.95 16.67
C SER A 948 -31.90 -6.47 17.66
N VAL A 949 -32.11 -6.66 18.97
CA VAL A 949 -31.11 -6.33 20.00
C VAL A 949 -29.84 -7.17 19.83
N SER A 950 -29.98 -8.46 19.54
CA SER A 950 -28.83 -9.36 19.29
C SER A 950 -28.11 -8.99 17.99
N GLY A 951 -28.87 -8.69 16.92
CA GLY A 951 -28.30 -8.21 15.66
C GLY A 951 -27.44 -6.95 15.81
N ARG A 952 -27.84 -6.02 16.70
CA ARG A 952 -27.05 -4.80 16.98
C ARG A 952 -25.70 -5.10 17.64
N GLU A 953 -25.60 -6.15 18.46
CA GLU A 953 -24.33 -6.54 19.06
C GLU A 953 -23.36 -7.05 18.00
N SER A 954 -23.81 -7.92 17.08
CA SER A 954 -22.96 -8.45 16.02
C SER A 954 -22.36 -7.34 15.14
N LEU A 955 -23.15 -6.30 14.85
CA LEU A 955 -22.66 -5.11 14.14
C LEU A 955 -21.58 -4.35 14.93
N VAL A 956 -21.79 -4.17 16.24
CA VAL A 956 -20.83 -3.46 17.10
C VAL A 956 -19.55 -4.28 17.30
N ASP A 957 -19.65 -5.59 17.51
CA ASP A 957 -18.47 -6.44 17.70
C ASP A 957 -17.61 -6.49 16.43
N THR A 958 -18.24 -6.58 15.26
CA THR A 958 -17.53 -6.52 13.96
C THR A 958 -16.78 -5.19 13.80
N ALA A 959 -17.40 -4.06 14.14
CA ALA A 959 -16.76 -2.75 14.08
C ALA A 959 -15.59 -2.62 15.08
N VAL A 960 -15.75 -3.11 16.31
CA VAL A 960 -14.72 -3.01 17.35
C VAL A 960 -13.54 -3.94 17.08
N ARG A 961 -13.79 -5.18 16.62
CA ARG A 961 -12.74 -6.16 16.30
C ARG A 961 -11.77 -5.64 15.25
N THR A 962 -12.27 -4.92 14.25
CA THR A 962 -11.44 -4.31 13.20
C THR A 962 -10.33 -3.43 13.77
N SER A 963 -10.64 -2.61 14.79
CA SER A 963 -9.64 -1.73 15.42
C SER A 963 -8.57 -2.50 16.21
N LYS A 964 -8.97 -3.54 16.97
CA LYS A 964 -8.05 -4.36 17.76
C LYS A 964 -7.16 -5.23 16.88
N SER A 965 -7.77 -5.90 15.90
CA SER A 965 -7.08 -6.78 14.96
C SER A 965 -6.04 -5.99 14.15
N GLY A 966 -6.42 -4.86 13.53
CA GLY A 966 -5.51 -4.04 12.74
C GLY A 966 -4.36 -3.45 13.58
N TYR A 967 -4.62 -3.07 14.83
CA TYR A 967 -3.55 -2.60 15.73
C TYR A 967 -2.58 -3.70 16.12
N MET A 968 -3.10 -4.89 16.46
CA MET A 968 -2.27 -6.08 16.76
C MET A 968 -1.42 -6.46 15.55
N GLN A 969 -2.04 -6.57 14.37
CA GLN A 969 -1.36 -6.88 13.13
C GLN A 969 -0.22 -5.89 12.85
N ARG A 970 -0.49 -4.58 12.96
CA ARG A 970 0.54 -3.56 12.77
C ARG A 970 1.71 -3.69 13.75
N ARG A 971 1.43 -4.04 15.02
CA ARG A 971 2.49 -4.25 16.02
C ARG A 971 3.37 -5.45 15.67
N LEU A 972 2.77 -6.51 15.13
CA LEU A 972 3.51 -7.70 14.70
C LEU A 972 4.32 -7.42 13.43
N ILE A 973 3.72 -6.76 12.42
CA ILE A 973 4.42 -6.38 11.19
C ILE A 973 5.65 -5.52 11.50
N ASN A 974 5.49 -4.45 12.27
CA ASN A 974 6.61 -3.57 12.64
C ASN A 974 7.67 -4.22 13.56
N ALA A 975 7.42 -5.44 14.06
CA ALA A 975 8.38 -6.19 14.88
C ALA A 975 9.08 -7.29 14.08
N MET A 976 8.53 -7.68 12.93
CA MET A 976 8.97 -8.80 12.11
C MET A 976 9.41 -8.38 10.70
N ASP A 977 9.22 -7.13 10.30
CA ASP A 977 9.58 -6.56 9.00
C ASP A 977 11.08 -6.67 8.68
N ASP A 978 11.92 -6.63 9.70
CA ASP A 978 13.37 -6.76 9.58
C ASP A 978 13.86 -8.20 9.35
N LEU A 979 12.99 -9.20 9.45
CA LEU A 979 13.36 -10.62 9.34
C LEU A 979 13.51 -11.05 7.88
N LYS A 980 14.61 -11.72 7.57
CA LYS A 980 14.91 -12.28 6.25
C LYS A 980 15.53 -13.67 6.37
N VAL A 981 15.29 -14.50 5.36
CA VAL A 981 15.97 -15.79 5.20
C VAL A 981 17.34 -15.53 4.59
N ALA A 982 18.40 -15.99 5.25
CA ALA A 982 19.77 -15.89 4.76
C ALA A 982 20.07 -17.00 3.76
N ASN A 983 21.00 -16.74 2.84
CA ASN A 983 21.48 -17.73 1.88
C ASN A 983 22.66 -18.52 2.48
N ASP A 984 22.41 -19.20 3.60
CA ASP A 984 23.31 -20.18 4.21
C ASP A 984 22.73 -21.59 4.11
N GLU A 985 23.52 -22.62 4.43
CA GLU A 985 23.15 -24.03 4.23
C GLU A 985 21.83 -24.42 4.92
N MET A 986 21.52 -23.81 6.06
CA MET A 986 20.30 -24.08 6.82
C MET A 986 19.18 -23.06 6.59
N ALA A 987 19.34 -22.11 5.65
CA ALA A 987 18.37 -21.04 5.40
C ALA A 987 17.93 -20.32 6.69
N SER A 988 18.90 -19.88 7.50
CA SER A 988 18.64 -19.27 8.81
C SER A 988 17.87 -17.96 8.69
N VAL A 989 16.96 -17.71 9.64
CA VAL A 989 16.21 -16.46 9.70
C VAL A 989 16.98 -15.45 10.54
N ARG A 990 17.33 -14.32 9.94
CA ARG A 990 18.13 -13.26 10.57
C ARG A 990 17.43 -11.92 10.49
N ASN A 991 17.70 -11.04 11.45
CA ASN A 991 17.26 -9.65 11.39
C ASN A 991 18.24 -8.77 10.58
N THR A 992 17.92 -7.48 10.43
CA THR A 992 18.78 -6.48 9.75
C THR A 992 20.14 -6.29 10.40
N ALA A 993 20.26 -6.51 11.72
CA ALA A 993 21.52 -6.53 12.46
C ALA A 993 22.29 -7.87 12.34
N ASN A 994 21.88 -8.74 11.41
CA ASN A 994 22.46 -10.06 11.14
C ASN A 994 22.47 -11.01 12.36
N ARG A 995 21.52 -10.84 13.29
CA ARG A 995 21.33 -11.75 14.42
C ARG A 995 20.42 -12.89 14.00
N ILE A 996 20.83 -14.12 14.33
CA ILE A 996 20.06 -15.33 14.07
C ILE A 996 18.87 -15.39 15.04
N ILE A 997 17.68 -15.53 14.48
CA ILE A 997 16.41 -15.70 15.20
C ILE A 997 15.96 -17.16 15.11
N GLN A 998 16.12 -17.79 13.95
CA GLN A 998 15.93 -19.24 13.75
C GLN A 998 17.13 -19.78 13.00
N PHE A 999 17.62 -20.97 13.40
CA PHE A 999 18.72 -21.64 12.71
C PHE A 999 18.29 -22.22 11.36
N GLU A 1000 17.03 -22.64 11.27
CA GLU A 1000 16.40 -23.18 10.07
C GLU A 1000 15.02 -22.55 9.90
N TYR A 1001 14.69 -22.11 8.69
CA TYR A 1001 13.39 -21.50 8.41
C TYR A 1001 12.27 -22.49 8.68
N GLY A 1002 11.32 -22.15 9.55
CA GLY A 1002 10.16 -23.02 9.82
C GLY A 1002 10.48 -24.36 10.49
N GLU A 1003 11.72 -24.59 10.94
CA GLU A 1003 12.24 -25.89 11.42
C GLU A 1003 12.35 -27.00 10.36
N ASP A 1004 11.83 -26.79 9.15
CA ASP A 1004 11.83 -27.77 8.05
C ASP A 1004 12.35 -27.19 6.70
N GLY A 1005 12.62 -25.90 6.63
CA GLY A 1005 13.08 -25.19 5.44
C GLY A 1005 12.01 -24.98 4.36
N VAL A 1006 10.73 -25.30 4.61
CA VAL A 1006 9.68 -25.32 3.58
C VAL A 1006 8.78 -24.08 3.65
N ASP A 1007 8.62 -23.39 2.51
CA ASP A 1007 7.60 -22.34 2.37
C ASP A 1007 6.20 -22.96 2.46
N PRO A 1008 5.32 -22.51 3.37
CA PRO A 1008 3.95 -22.99 3.45
C PRO A 1008 3.18 -22.92 2.13
N ALA A 1009 3.47 -21.96 1.25
CA ALA A 1009 2.84 -21.87 -0.07
C ALA A 1009 3.24 -23.01 -1.02
N ARG A 1010 4.37 -23.69 -0.76
CA ARG A 1010 4.87 -24.85 -1.50
C ARG A 1010 4.57 -26.18 -0.79
N SER A 1011 4.04 -26.11 0.42
CA SER A 1011 3.58 -27.26 1.21
C SER A 1011 2.17 -27.70 0.76
N ARG A 1012 1.80 -28.95 1.08
CA ARG A 1012 0.42 -29.44 0.94
C ARG A 1012 -0.31 -29.33 2.28
N LYS A 1013 -1.07 -28.27 2.49
CA LYS A 1013 -1.79 -27.99 3.74
C LYS A 1013 -0.90 -28.00 5.00
N GLY A 1014 0.35 -27.56 4.87
CA GLY A 1014 1.35 -27.51 5.94
C GLY A 1014 2.23 -28.75 6.07
N SER A 1015 1.96 -29.82 5.31
CA SER A 1015 2.87 -30.97 5.23
C SER A 1015 4.02 -30.68 4.26
N PRO A 1016 5.29 -30.88 4.68
CA PRO A 1016 6.45 -30.58 3.84
C PRO A 1016 6.55 -31.51 2.62
N PHE A 1017 6.09 -32.76 2.75
CA PHE A 1017 6.03 -33.75 1.66
C PHE A 1017 4.76 -34.58 1.77
N ASP A 1018 4.21 -34.97 0.62
CA ASP A 1018 3.11 -35.95 0.57
C ASP A 1018 3.68 -37.36 0.48
N VAL A 1019 3.73 -38.03 1.64
CA VAL A 1019 4.22 -39.40 1.74
C VAL A 1019 3.42 -40.35 0.85
N ASN A 1020 2.12 -40.15 0.72
CA ASN A 1020 1.25 -41.05 -0.05
C ASN A 1020 1.47 -40.87 -1.55
N GLN A 1021 1.58 -39.63 -2.02
CA GLN A 1021 1.88 -39.37 -3.43
C GLN A 1021 3.27 -39.89 -3.79
N VAL A 1022 4.28 -39.63 -2.97
CA VAL A 1022 5.64 -40.16 -3.19
C VAL A 1022 5.66 -41.69 -3.17
N LEU A 1023 4.90 -42.32 -2.26
CA LEU A 1023 4.74 -43.78 -2.25
C LEU A 1023 4.04 -44.26 -3.52
N ASN A 1024 2.98 -43.60 -3.97
CA ASN A 1024 2.28 -43.97 -5.18
C ASN A 1024 3.21 -43.86 -6.40
N ASP A 1025 3.92 -42.73 -6.56
CA ASP A 1025 4.88 -42.53 -7.66
C ASP A 1025 6.00 -43.59 -7.61
N ALA A 1026 6.54 -43.88 -6.42
CA ALA A 1026 7.59 -44.89 -6.23
C ALA A 1026 7.11 -46.33 -6.45
N LEU A 1027 5.84 -46.63 -6.13
CA LEU A 1027 5.21 -47.93 -6.36
C LEU A 1027 4.67 -48.08 -7.79
N GLY A 1028 4.87 -47.09 -8.66
CA GLY A 1028 4.46 -47.11 -10.07
C GLY A 1028 2.98 -46.79 -10.28
N GLY A 1029 2.44 -45.84 -9.50
CA GLY A 1029 1.09 -45.31 -9.61
C GLY A 1029 0.82 -44.83 -11.04
N GLY A 1030 0.05 -45.63 -11.77
CA GLY A 1030 -0.15 -45.50 -13.21
C GLY A 1030 0.25 -46.76 -13.98
N LYS A 1031 -0.46 -47.87 -13.73
CA LYS A 1031 -0.77 -48.86 -14.78
C LYS A 1031 -2.26 -49.04 -14.88
#